data_AF-A0A9E2PNC7-F1
#
_entry.id   AF-A0A9E2PNC7-F1
#
_cell.length_a   1.000
_cell.length_b   1.000
_cell.length_c   1.000
_cell.angle_alpha   90.00
_cell.angle_beta   90.00
_cell.angle_gamma   90.00
#
_symmetry.space_group_name_H-M   'P 1'
#
loop_
_entity.id
_entity.type
_entity.pdbx_description
1 polymer ?
#
loop_
_entity_poly.entity_id
_entity_poly.type
_entity_poly.pdbx_seq_one_letter_code
_entity_poly.pdbx_strand_id
1 'polypeptide(L)'
;MIFPPETFEHGKRTYTLWDGKRILHTGHYADLCNHAAGALLDYRTLAKAGAHPENMWWFYRFCPFVYEGGNLIADNFGQYLSSLRDLRWLAVASFTRKRKPSEVAAAKDDCVTVLSNLESAKAWFTTRCGVYNSPAKPYVTQGPEIRYWDAINKQMEHPWDKTRGAQRVRLKFQVASEAGIREVKVHDADYGIVRRFAGSGAKTLEREFELVHDKQHYLVLEVTDENGRKAISEYLFVFCYKSGLYRCGDNLNLLCAARVAWHPDRNQMLSMSKLIEDALLNIPAGFDTAGGGGLAPITDDLLRTTEGQLPREGIVGRILDVKQGSYDLQICAMTMDHASERHETAERPGPALASIPRNIAPLPYERTHTAYTLRSRADYFIAWNLRRVHEGMKDYRGGIVWHEGRIRFKEDMTLNGPVPVPFLFLCGGDHMFVTDADRGTLGIALLPEDKEFSIHGRVAPGGYVANMPNPIGYTAFFSSSDSEFFYQLQDWNKERASIDRLYIGLGRDGQKIKAGTEMSYRFMMASLNMRDRMVGNLELEDIRRTYNLDGGTNGYPFNISVGKLEDAEFFFTVKAKDNEAVFDIGPRRMICDLAFRIKGIEDNGCAAVYNHSAKYFRFVADADNTAYFQESIEKPVKIWAG
;
A
#
# COMPACT_ATOMS: atom_id res chain seq x y z
N MET A 1 33.94 9.75 18.10
CA MET A 1 33.67 8.42 17.51
C MET A 1 33.47 7.47 18.68
N ILE A 2 32.24 7.05 18.95
CA ILE A 2 31.96 6.07 20.01
C ILE A 2 32.25 4.71 19.39
N PHE A 3 33.21 3.96 19.93
CA PHE A 3 33.30 2.54 19.62
C PHE A 3 32.03 1.89 20.18
N PRO A 4 31.20 1.24 19.35
CA PRO A 4 29.99 0.63 19.85
C PRO A 4 30.35 -0.45 20.86
N PRO A 5 29.50 -0.69 21.88
CA PRO A 5 29.70 -1.84 22.76
C PRO A 5 29.70 -3.12 21.93
N GLU A 6 30.45 -4.13 22.38
CA GLU A 6 30.47 -5.44 21.72
C GLU A 6 29.07 -6.08 21.73
N THR A 7 28.35 -5.91 22.84
CA THR A 7 27.02 -6.48 23.07
C THR A 7 26.03 -5.45 23.59
N PHE A 8 24.73 -5.74 23.46
CA PHE A 8 23.66 -4.99 24.12
C PHE A 8 22.54 -5.92 24.61
N GLU A 9 21.78 -5.46 25.59
CA GLU A 9 20.63 -6.18 26.13
C GLU A 9 19.33 -5.64 25.53
N HIS A 10 18.41 -6.53 25.16
CA HIS A 10 17.06 -6.16 24.77
C HIS A 10 16.06 -7.25 25.17
N GLY A 11 15.09 -6.88 26.01
CA GLY A 11 14.20 -7.83 26.66
C GLY A 11 14.97 -8.76 27.59
N LYS A 12 14.85 -10.09 27.38
CA LYS A 12 15.53 -11.12 28.19
C LYS A 12 16.78 -11.69 27.50
N ARG A 13 17.33 -11.00 26.49
CA ARG A 13 18.41 -11.51 25.65
C ARG A 13 19.54 -10.50 25.51
N THR A 14 20.74 -11.04 25.31
CA THR A 14 21.97 -10.29 24.98
C THR A 14 22.36 -10.59 23.55
N TYR A 15 22.63 -9.54 22.77
CA TYR A 15 22.97 -9.63 21.35
C TYR A 15 24.38 -9.07 21.12
N THR A 16 25.13 -9.63 20.18
CA THR A 16 26.42 -9.10 19.72
C THR A 16 26.17 -7.99 18.70
N LEU A 17 26.48 -6.74 19.05
CA LEU A 17 26.40 -5.59 18.13
C LEU A 17 27.59 -5.53 17.18
N TRP A 18 28.80 -5.78 17.69
CA TRP A 18 30.04 -5.69 16.94
C TRP A 18 30.94 -6.88 17.27
N ASP A 19 31.32 -7.66 16.26
CA ASP A 19 32.17 -8.86 16.41
C ASP A 19 33.68 -8.59 16.24
N GLY A 20 34.10 -7.33 16.37
CA GLY A 20 35.46 -6.88 16.08
C GLY A 20 35.78 -6.70 14.58
N LYS A 21 34.91 -7.15 13.67
CA LYS A 21 35.08 -7.01 12.20
C LYS A 21 33.95 -6.23 11.54
N ARG A 22 32.71 -6.39 12.00
CA ARG A 22 31.52 -5.79 11.39
C ARG A 22 30.43 -5.50 12.42
N ILE A 23 29.58 -4.54 12.10
CA ILE A 23 28.33 -4.28 12.83
C ILE A 23 27.29 -5.31 12.41
N LEU A 24 26.76 -6.08 13.36
CA LEU A 24 25.74 -7.12 13.13
C LEU A 24 24.32 -6.57 13.23
N HIS A 25 24.12 -5.52 14.02
CA HIS A 25 22.81 -4.92 14.31
C HIS A 25 22.82 -3.42 14.01
N THR A 26 22.67 -3.09 12.72
CA THR A 26 22.80 -1.72 12.21
C THR A 26 21.76 -0.75 12.76
N GLY A 27 20.54 -1.22 13.09
CA GLY A 27 19.50 -0.39 13.71
C GLY A 27 19.94 0.13 15.08
N HIS A 28 20.41 -0.77 15.96
CA HIS A 28 20.91 -0.36 17.28
C HIS A 28 22.21 0.46 17.19
N TYR A 29 23.10 0.13 16.26
CA TYR A 29 24.30 0.94 16.03
C TYR A 29 23.97 2.39 15.63
N ALA A 30 22.99 2.57 14.73
CA ALA A 30 22.54 3.88 14.30
C ALA A 30 21.94 4.69 15.46
N ASP A 31 21.13 4.03 16.30
CA ASP A 31 20.54 4.60 17.51
C ASP A 31 21.61 5.07 18.51
N LEU A 32 22.57 4.20 18.86
CA LEU A 32 23.69 4.54 19.76
C LEU A 32 24.56 5.69 19.25
N CYS A 33 24.77 5.73 17.93
CA CYS A 33 25.58 6.77 17.32
C CYS A 33 24.83 8.09 17.17
N ASN A 34 23.50 8.10 17.37
CA ASN A 34 22.61 9.19 16.97
C ASN A 34 22.88 9.64 15.51
N HIS A 35 23.31 8.68 14.67
CA HIS A 35 23.62 8.85 13.26
C HIS A 35 22.58 8.07 12.48
N ALA A 36 21.66 8.77 11.83
CA ALA A 36 20.76 8.13 10.87
C ALA A 36 21.59 7.46 9.77
N ALA A 37 21.24 6.23 9.39
CA ALA A 37 21.93 5.57 8.29
C ALA A 37 21.78 6.43 7.03
N GLY A 38 22.91 6.79 6.42
CA GLY A 38 22.94 7.75 5.32
C GLY A 38 22.39 7.15 4.03
N ALA A 39 23.16 6.23 3.43
CA ALA A 39 22.83 5.58 2.16
C ALA A 39 23.44 4.18 2.09
N LEU A 40 22.83 3.30 1.30
CA LEU A 40 23.51 2.14 0.73
C LEU A 40 24.19 2.55 -0.58
N LEU A 41 25.41 2.05 -0.81
CA LEU A 41 26.19 2.40 -2.01
C LEU A 41 25.90 1.48 -3.20
N ASP A 42 25.75 0.18 -2.98
CA ASP A 42 25.51 -0.79 -4.06
C ASP A 42 24.37 -1.73 -3.69
N TYR A 43 23.22 -1.52 -4.32
CA TYR A 43 21.99 -2.25 -4.01
C TYR A 43 22.05 -3.71 -4.48
N ARG A 44 22.96 -4.04 -5.40
CA ARG A 44 23.19 -5.43 -5.82
C ARG A 44 23.74 -6.28 -4.67
N THR A 45 24.41 -5.65 -3.69
CA THR A 45 24.90 -6.36 -2.50
C THR A 45 23.77 -6.85 -1.60
N LEU A 46 22.66 -6.10 -1.49
CA LEU A 46 21.46 -6.56 -0.78
C LEU A 46 20.84 -7.77 -1.47
N ALA A 47 20.63 -7.66 -2.78
CA ALA A 47 20.04 -8.75 -3.57
C ALA A 47 20.90 -10.04 -3.45
N LYS A 48 22.23 -9.92 -3.53
CA LYS A 48 23.16 -11.05 -3.34
C LYS A 48 23.12 -11.63 -1.93
N ALA A 49 22.79 -10.82 -0.92
CA ALA A 49 22.63 -11.26 0.46
C ALA A 49 21.23 -11.84 0.75
N GLY A 50 20.38 -11.97 -0.28
CA GLY A 50 19.01 -12.44 -0.14
C GLY A 50 18.08 -11.43 0.52
N ALA A 51 18.41 -10.14 0.54
CA ALA A 51 17.56 -9.11 1.13
C ALA A 51 16.84 -8.29 0.06
N HIS A 52 15.58 -7.94 0.32
CA HIS A 52 14.77 -7.13 -0.59
C HIS A 52 14.92 -5.62 -0.30
N PRO A 53 14.97 -4.73 -1.32
CA PRO A 53 15.11 -3.29 -1.13
C PRO A 53 14.02 -2.64 -0.27
N GLU A 54 12.80 -3.18 -0.22
CA GLU A 54 11.76 -2.63 0.67
C GLU A 54 12.17 -2.65 2.17
N ASN A 55 13.13 -3.48 2.55
CA ASN A 55 13.56 -3.58 3.95
C ASN A 55 14.59 -2.50 4.36
N MET A 56 14.83 -1.50 3.51
CA MET A 56 15.83 -0.43 3.66
C MET A 56 15.35 0.77 4.48
N TRP A 57 14.57 0.53 5.53
CA TRP A 57 13.84 1.59 6.23
C TRP A 57 14.67 2.67 6.91
N TRP A 58 15.96 2.40 7.12
CA TRP A 58 16.88 3.33 7.76
C TRP A 58 17.58 4.31 6.81
N PHE A 59 17.49 4.10 5.49
CA PHE A 59 18.26 4.88 4.52
C PHE A 59 17.43 6.00 3.90
N TYR A 60 17.80 7.24 4.21
CA TYR A 60 17.10 8.43 3.73
C TYR A 60 17.79 9.14 2.57
N ARG A 61 19.02 8.74 2.26
CA ARG A 61 19.75 9.17 1.07
C ARG A 61 19.89 8.01 0.12
N PHE A 62 19.73 8.34 -1.15
CA PHE A 62 19.86 7.42 -2.25
C PHE A 62 20.96 7.92 -3.16
N CYS A 63 21.91 7.06 -3.52
CA CYS A 63 22.96 7.40 -4.47
C CYS A 63 22.66 6.77 -5.82
N PRO A 64 22.06 7.52 -6.80
CA PRO A 64 21.72 6.95 -8.10
C PRO A 64 22.95 6.46 -8.84
N PHE A 65 24.08 7.15 -8.68
CA PHE A 65 25.37 6.75 -9.25
C PHE A 65 26.44 6.77 -8.17
N VAL A 66 27.26 5.72 -8.14
CA VAL A 66 28.35 5.54 -7.17
C VAL A 66 29.65 5.29 -7.90
N TYR A 67 30.68 6.05 -7.55
CA TYR A 67 31.98 6.02 -8.22
C TYR A 67 33.12 5.60 -7.28
N GLU A 68 34.13 4.94 -7.86
CA GLU A 68 35.46 4.80 -7.28
C GLU A 68 36.50 5.33 -8.25
N GLY A 69 37.14 6.45 -7.88
CA GLY A 69 37.83 7.27 -8.88
C GLY A 69 36.84 7.76 -9.94
N GLY A 70 37.22 7.68 -11.22
CA GLY A 70 36.31 7.98 -12.34
C GLY A 70 35.49 6.79 -12.84
N ASN A 71 35.53 5.66 -12.15
CA ASN A 71 34.83 4.44 -12.57
C ASN A 71 33.48 4.34 -11.86
N LEU A 72 32.40 4.21 -12.63
CA LEU A 72 31.08 3.90 -12.11
C LEU A 72 31.08 2.47 -11.55
N ILE A 73 30.86 2.32 -10.25
CA ILE A 73 30.81 1.02 -9.58
C ILE A 73 29.38 0.55 -9.30
N ALA A 74 28.40 1.45 -9.19
CA ALA A 74 26.98 1.09 -9.10
C ALA A 74 26.08 2.14 -9.77
N ASP A 75 25.13 1.66 -10.57
CA ASP A 75 23.98 2.41 -11.07
C ASP A 75 22.74 1.89 -10.33
N ASN A 76 22.24 2.71 -9.41
CA ASN A 76 21.09 2.40 -8.58
C ASN A 76 19.85 3.21 -8.99
N PHE A 77 19.84 3.86 -10.16
CA PHE A 77 18.73 4.75 -10.54
C PHE A 77 17.38 4.01 -10.59
N GLY A 78 17.36 2.77 -11.10
CA GLY A 78 16.16 1.95 -11.06
C GLY A 78 15.66 1.65 -9.64
N GLN A 79 16.57 1.38 -8.70
CA GLN A 79 16.19 1.16 -7.30
C GLN A 79 15.72 2.44 -6.61
N TYR A 80 16.20 3.62 -7.04
CA TYR A 80 15.68 4.91 -6.57
C TYR A 80 14.21 5.04 -6.96
N LEU A 81 13.89 4.86 -8.24
CA LEU A 81 12.54 4.92 -8.77
C LEU A 81 11.61 3.90 -8.09
N SER A 82 12.08 2.66 -7.91
CA SER A 82 11.33 1.62 -7.21
C SER A 82 11.04 1.94 -5.75
N SER A 83 12.00 2.56 -5.06
CA SER A 83 11.79 3.00 -3.67
C SER A 83 10.77 4.12 -3.56
N LEU A 84 10.64 4.99 -4.56
CA LEU A 84 9.61 6.03 -4.58
C LEU A 84 8.21 5.44 -4.76
N ARG A 85 8.05 4.40 -5.58
CA ARG A 85 6.78 3.65 -5.70
C ARG A 85 6.39 3.01 -4.38
N ASP A 86 7.38 2.53 -3.63
CA ASP A 86 7.21 2.05 -2.25
C ASP A 86 7.06 3.20 -1.22
N LEU A 87 6.64 4.40 -1.67
CA LEU A 87 6.25 5.55 -0.85
C LEU A 87 7.34 6.08 0.08
N ARG A 88 8.61 5.93 -0.30
CA ARG A 88 9.74 6.33 0.56
C ARG A 88 10.06 7.82 0.44
N TRP A 89 10.39 8.42 1.57
CA TRP A 89 10.89 9.80 1.64
C TRP A 89 12.41 9.83 1.48
N LEU A 90 12.88 9.95 0.23
CA LEU A 90 14.30 9.79 -0.10
C LEU A 90 14.90 11.01 -0.78
N ALA A 91 16.08 11.43 -0.34
CA ALA A 91 16.86 12.44 -1.04
C ALA A 91 17.89 11.80 -1.96
N VAL A 92 18.17 12.40 -3.10
CA VAL A 92 19.33 12.00 -3.91
C VAL A 92 20.64 12.55 -3.33
N ALA A 93 21.72 11.79 -3.45
CA ALA A 93 23.07 12.15 -3.06
C ALA A 93 24.09 11.57 -4.05
N SER A 94 25.23 12.23 -4.23
CA SER A 94 26.38 11.68 -4.95
C SER A 94 27.31 10.95 -4.00
N PHE A 95 27.95 9.89 -4.46
CA PHE A 95 29.08 9.28 -3.76
C PHE A 95 30.22 9.00 -4.73
N THR A 96 31.42 9.47 -4.36
CA THR A 96 32.67 9.20 -5.07
C THR A 96 33.75 8.84 -4.07
N ARG A 97 34.26 7.61 -4.14
CA ARG A 97 35.41 7.20 -3.33
C ARG A 97 36.70 7.70 -3.97
N LYS A 98 37.43 8.54 -3.24
CA LYS A 98 38.82 8.92 -3.52
C LYS A 98 39.71 8.36 -2.41
N ARG A 99 40.91 7.87 -2.75
CA ARG A 99 41.80 7.20 -1.78
C ARG A 99 42.87 8.14 -1.23
N LYS A 100 43.10 9.28 -1.90
CA LYS A 100 44.06 10.29 -1.48
C LYS A 100 43.41 11.68 -1.39
N PRO A 101 43.78 12.52 -0.42
CA PRO A 101 43.27 13.90 -0.33
C PRO A 101 43.46 14.72 -1.60
N SER A 102 44.56 14.51 -2.32
CA SER A 102 44.86 15.20 -3.59
C SER A 102 43.86 14.91 -4.71
N GLU A 103 43.06 13.84 -4.60
CA GLU A 103 42.09 13.42 -5.61
C GLU A 103 40.70 14.04 -5.38
N VAL A 104 40.46 14.67 -4.23
CA VAL A 104 39.14 15.19 -3.85
C VAL A 104 38.64 16.25 -4.84
N ALA A 105 39.54 17.13 -5.32
CA ALA A 105 39.18 18.17 -6.28
C ALA A 105 38.64 17.59 -7.60
N ALA A 106 39.11 16.41 -8.01
CA ALA A 106 38.65 15.71 -9.21
C ALA A 106 37.32 14.97 -9.02
N ALA A 107 36.83 14.79 -7.78
CA ALA A 107 35.55 14.13 -7.54
C ALA A 107 34.36 14.91 -8.13
N LYS A 108 34.53 16.23 -8.31
CA LYS A 108 33.51 17.08 -8.92
C LYS A 108 33.22 16.74 -10.38
N ASP A 109 34.20 16.12 -11.05
CA ASP A 109 34.12 15.78 -12.47
C ASP A 109 33.41 14.44 -12.69
N ASP A 110 33.23 13.64 -11.62
CA ASP A 110 32.57 12.33 -11.67
C ASP A 110 31.05 12.47 -11.45
N CYS A 111 30.66 12.95 -10.27
CA CYS A 111 29.27 13.16 -9.88
C CYS A 111 29.20 14.02 -8.62
N VAL A 112 28.29 15.00 -8.59
CA VAL A 112 28.09 15.90 -7.43
C VAL A 112 26.63 16.05 -7.06
N THR A 113 26.36 16.16 -5.75
CA THR A 113 25.10 16.69 -5.24
C THR A 113 25.15 18.21 -5.32
N VAL A 114 24.19 18.80 -6.03
CA VAL A 114 24.00 20.25 -6.08
C VAL A 114 22.87 20.64 -5.12
N LEU A 115 23.13 21.69 -4.35
CA LEU A 115 22.22 22.27 -3.36
C LEU A 115 22.11 23.77 -3.64
N SER A 116 20.96 24.36 -3.36
CA SER A 116 20.66 25.75 -3.75
C SER A 116 21.57 26.80 -3.09
N ASN A 117 21.97 26.58 -1.83
CA ASN A 117 22.89 27.43 -1.08
C ASN A 117 23.46 26.70 0.16
N LEU A 118 24.38 27.35 0.88
CA LEU A 118 25.03 26.77 2.06
C LEU A 118 24.07 26.49 3.22
N GLU A 119 23.05 27.32 3.41
CA GLU A 119 22.03 27.10 4.45
C GLU A 119 21.23 25.82 4.15
N SER A 120 20.79 25.68 2.91
CA SER A 120 20.13 24.48 2.39
C SER A 120 21.01 23.25 2.51
N ALA A 121 22.32 23.36 2.24
CA ALA A 121 23.26 22.27 2.43
C ALA A 121 23.35 21.86 3.91
N LYS A 122 23.48 22.81 4.84
CA LYS A 122 23.49 22.54 6.28
C LYS A 122 22.20 21.86 6.71
N ALA A 123 21.05 22.43 6.33
CA ALA A 123 19.73 21.87 6.63
C ALA A 123 19.64 20.42 6.14
N TRP A 124 20.00 20.19 4.88
CA TRP A 124 20.06 18.86 4.27
C TRP A 124 20.93 17.92 5.11
N PHE A 125 22.21 18.21 5.36
CA PHE A 125 23.08 17.32 6.16
C PHE A 125 22.57 17.01 7.57
N THR A 126 21.70 17.85 8.14
CA THR A 126 21.10 17.63 9.47
C THR A 126 19.74 16.92 9.47
N THR A 127 19.11 16.66 8.31
CA THR A 127 17.81 15.98 8.29
C THR A 127 17.92 14.52 8.69
N ARG A 128 17.05 14.08 9.62
CA ARG A 128 16.98 12.69 10.12
C ARG A 128 16.09 11.78 9.28
N CYS A 129 15.06 12.34 8.65
CA CYS A 129 14.08 11.60 7.84
C CYS A 129 13.86 12.38 6.52
N GLY A 130 14.48 11.95 5.43
CA GLY A 130 14.29 12.53 4.09
C GLY A 130 14.36 14.08 4.02
N VAL A 131 13.71 14.66 3.01
CA VAL A 131 13.71 16.11 2.71
C VAL A 131 12.27 16.62 2.57
N TYR A 132 11.30 16.02 3.29
CA TYR A 132 9.89 16.44 3.18
C TYR A 132 9.76 17.94 3.46
N ASN A 133 9.36 18.71 2.44
CA ASN A 133 9.29 20.17 2.45
C ASN A 133 10.60 20.91 2.82
N SER A 134 11.76 20.26 2.73
CA SER A 134 13.02 20.97 2.96
C SER A 134 13.38 21.82 1.74
N PRO A 135 13.88 23.05 1.95
CA PRO A 135 14.22 23.97 0.87
C PRO A 135 15.44 23.50 0.05
N ALA A 136 16.09 22.41 0.46
CA ALA A 136 17.34 21.97 -0.11
C ALA A 136 17.25 21.47 -1.55
N LYS A 137 16.14 20.80 -1.91
CA LYS A 137 15.84 20.29 -3.26
C LYS A 137 17.08 19.80 -4.03
N PRO A 138 17.84 18.83 -3.48
CA PRO A 138 19.08 18.37 -4.10
C PRO A 138 18.82 17.79 -5.49
N TYR A 139 19.83 17.83 -6.34
CA TYR A 139 19.92 16.96 -7.50
C TYR A 139 21.35 16.42 -7.62
N VAL A 140 21.51 15.29 -8.30
CA VAL A 140 22.84 14.74 -8.61
C VAL A 140 23.16 14.96 -10.07
N THR A 141 24.41 15.28 -10.40
CA THR A 141 24.82 15.54 -11.78
C THR A 141 26.25 15.11 -12.08
N GLN A 142 26.44 14.65 -13.32
CA GLN A 142 27.73 14.39 -13.98
C GLN A 142 28.15 15.55 -14.91
N GLY A 143 27.41 16.67 -14.92
CA GLY A 143 27.61 17.77 -15.85
C GLY A 143 26.37 18.64 -16.10
N PRO A 144 25.25 18.08 -16.62
CA PRO A 144 24.06 18.88 -16.89
C PRO A 144 23.44 19.46 -15.62
N GLU A 145 22.92 20.67 -15.69
CA GLU A 145 22.34 21.39 -14.57
C GLU A 145 20.83 21.33 -14.59
N ILE A 146 20.22 21.10 -13.42
CA ILE A 146 18.79 21.31 -13.21
C ILE A 146 18.65 22.65 -12.49
N ARG A 147 18.20 23.67 -13.22
CA ARG A 147 18.09 25.06 -12.72
C ARG A 147 16.74 25.33 -12.08
N TYR A 148 15.70 24.66 -12.57
CA TYR A 148 14.36 24.74 -12.04
C TYR A 148 13.64 23.40 -12.19
N TRP A 149 12.96 22.97 -11.13
CA TRP A 149 12.04 21.84 -11.12
C TRP A 149 11.02 22.06 -10.00
N ASP A 150 9.80 22.46 -10.36
CA ASP A 150 8.71 22.63 -9.40
C ASP A 150 7.34 22.56 -10.09
N ALA A 151 6.30 22.56 -9.27
CA ALA A 151 4.92 22.56 -9.70
C ALA A 151 4.04 23.48 -8.84
N ILE A 152 3.03 24.06 -9.46
CA ILE A 152 1.94 24.77 -8.79
C ILE A 152 0.83 23.75 -8.51
N ASN A 153 0.24 23.83 -7.32
CA ASN A 153 -0.83 22.93 -6.86
C ASN A 153 -0.38 21.46 -6.76
N LYS A 154 0.86 21.18 -6.33
CA LYS A 154 1.33 19.80 -6.11
C LYS A 154 0.68 19.08 -4.92
N GLN A 155 0.02 19.82 -4.04
CA GLN A 155 -0.73 19.29 -2.91
C GLN A 155 -2.19 19.73 -3.05
N MET A 156 -3.09 18.78 -3.29
CA MET A 156 -4.53 19.07 -3.37
C MET A 156 -5.09 19.30 -1.96
N GLU A 157 -5.27 20.58 -1.60
CA GLU A 157 -5.86 21.01 -0.32
C GLU A 157 -7.38 21.17 -0.38
N HIS A 158 -7.93 21.34 -1.58
CA HIS A 158 -9.35 21.57 -1.78
C HIS A 158 -10.04 20.33 -2.35
N PRO A 159 -11.26 20.02 -1.89
CA PRO A 159 -12.08 18.98 -2.47
C PRO A 159 -12.36 19.29 -3.95
N TRP A 160 -11.91 18.41 -4.84
CA TRP A 160 -12.08 18.56 -6.30
C TRP A 160 -13.56 18.67 -6.68
N ASP A 161 -14.45 18.03 -5.90
CA ASP A 161 -15.89 18.00 -6.15
C ASP A 161 -16.54 19.39 -5.95
N LYS A 162 -15.85 20.27 -5.20
CA LYS A 162 -16.32 21.62 -4.85
C LYS A 162 -15.54 22.72 -5.55
N THR A 163 -14.39 22.43 -6.17
CA THR A 163 -13.51 23.45 -6.78
C THR A 163 -13.02 23.00 -8.15
N ARG A 164 -13.66 23.51 -9.21
CA ARG A 164 -13.29 23.21 -10.60
C ARG A 164 -11.83 23.60 -10.86
N GLY A 165 -11.08 22.68 -11.47
CA GLY A 165 -9.66 22.88 -11.79
C GLY A 165 -8.69 22.59 -10.64
N ALA A 166 -9.18 22.30 -9.42
CA ALA A 166 -8.32 21.93 -8.28
C ALA A 166 -7.51 20.64 -8.54
N GLN A 167 -7.91 19.82 -9.51
CA GLN A 167 -7.14 18.66 -9.92
C GLN A 167 -5.97 18.97 -10.87
N ARG A 168 -5.81 20.19 -11.40
CA ARG A 168 -4.74 20.48 -12.38
C ARG A 168 -3.45 20.87 -11.69
N VAL A 169 -2.33 20.33 -12.17
CA VAL A 169 -0.99 20.56 -11.65
C VAL A 169 -0.12 21.09 -12.77
N ARG A 170 0.30 22.35 -12.68
CA ARG A 170 1.18 22.97 -13.68
C ARG A 170 2.62 22.79 -13.26
N LEU A 171 3.41 22.12 -14.09
CA LEU A 171 4.82 21.84 -13.85
C LEU A 171 5.69 22.68 -14.78
N LYS A 172 6.91 22.95 -14.30
CA LYS A 172 7.93 23.62 -15.09
C LYS A 172 9.30 23.03 -14.77
N PHE A 173 10.12 22.88 -15.81
CA PHE A 173 11.55 22.64 -15.65
C PHE A 173 12.38 23.60 -16.49
N GLN A 174 13.61 23.84 -16.03
CA GLN A 174 14.67 24.48 -16.80
C GLN A 174 15.97 23.73 -16.55
N VAL A 175 16.62 23.30 -17.62
CA VAL A 175 17.88 22.54 -17.58
C VAL A 175 18.90 23.14 -18.52
N ALA A 176 20.18 22.91 -18.24
CA ALA A 176 21.27 23.40 -19.08
C ALA A 176 22.44 22.41 -19.18
N SER A 177 23.16 22.42 -20.29
CA SER A 177 24.43 21.72 -20.45
C SER A 177 25.27 22.40 -21.53
N GLU A 178 26.56 22.61 -21.27
CA GLU A 178 27.48 23.15 -22.27
C GLU A 178 27.63 22.23 -23.49
N ALA A 179 27.49 20.92 -23.30
CA ALA A 179 27.52 19.93 -24.37
C ALA A 179 26.24 19.94 -25.24
N GLY A 180 25.19 20.63 -24.81
CA GLY A 180 23.85 20.52 -25.38
C GLY A 180 23.01 19.44 -24.70
N ILE A 181 21.70 19.66 -24.63
CA ILE A 181 20.73 18.72 -24.06
C ILE A 181 20.26 17.76 -25.15
N ARG A 182 20.39 16.47 -24.89
CA ARG A 182 19.86 15.42 -25.77
C ARG A 182 18.40 15.16 -25.48
N GLU A 183 18.07 14.88 -24.22
CA GLU A 183 16.70 14.63 -23.79
C GLU A 183 16.47 14.95 -22.32
N VAL A 184 15.21 15.21 -21.99
CA VAL A 184 14.68 15.28 -20.63
C VAL A 184 13.51 14.31 -20.51
N LYS A 185 13.57 13.43 -19.51
CA LYS A 185 12.49 12.50 -19.15
C LYS A 185 11.92 12.90 -17.80
N VAL A 186 10.60 12.82 -17.69
CA VAL A 186 9.87 12.89 -16.43
C VAL A 186 9.39 11.48 -16.13
N HIS A 187 9.99 10.87 -15.11
CA HIS A 187 9.58 9.57 -14.58
C HIS A 187 8.53 9.77 -13.51
N ASP A 188 7.59 8.85 -13.37
CA ASP A 188 6.73 8.75 -12.19
C ASP A 188 7.08 7.45 -11.45
N ALA A 189 7.95 7.58 -10.43
CA ALA A 189 8.61 6.44 -9.79
C ALA A 189 9.12 5.43 -10.85
N ASP A 190 8.92 4.13 -10.62
CA ASP A 190 9.18 3.08 -11.63
C ASP A 190 7.93 2.66 -12.42
N TYR A 191 6.82 3.41 -12.33
CA TYR A 191 5.64 3.18 -13.16
C TYR A 191 5.92 3.47 -14.64
N GLY A 192 6.87 4.37 -14.91
CA GLY A 192 7.35 4.66 -16.25
C GLY A 192 7.63 6.13 -16.50
N ILE A 193 7.78 6.47 -17.77
CA ILE A 193 8.03 7.84 -18.23
C ILE A 193 6.69 8.48 -18.60
N VAL A 194 6.28 9.50 -17.86
CA VAL A 194 5.03 10.23 -18.14
C VAL A 194 5.19 11.26 -19.25
N ARG A 195 6.40 11.83 -19.41
CA ARG A 195 6.71 12.79 -20.49
C ARG A 195 8.16 12.67 -20.94
N ARG A 196 8.40 12.87 -22.23
CA ARG A 196 9.73 12.97 -22.85
C ARG A 196 9.82 14.23 -23.70
N PHE A 197 10.90 14.98 -23.51
CA PHE A 197 11.19 16.20 -24.27
C PHE A 197 12.53 16.05 -24.97
N ALA A 198 12.54 16.17 -26.30
CA ALA A 198 13.78 16.23 -27.08
C ALA A 198 14.47 17.59 -26.85
N GLY A 199 15.78 17.56 -26.59
CA GLY A 199 16.59 18.77 -26.40
C GLY A 199 17.23 19.28 -27.69
N SER A 200 17.40 18.41 -28.70
CA SER A 200 17.97 18.75 -30.01
C SER A 200 19.31 19.50 -29.94
N GLY A 201 20.16 19.13 -28.96
CA GLY A 201 21.46 19.77 -28.74
C GLY A 201 21.39 21.19 -28.16
N ALA A 202 20.22 21.70 -27.78
CA ALA A 202 20.08 23.03 -27.20
C ALA A 202 20.84 23.11 -25.87
N LYS A 203 21.63 24.18 -25.66
CA LYS A 203 22.38 24.38 -24.40
C LYS A 203 21.47 24.59 -23.20
N THR A 204 20.26 25.11 -23.42
CA THR A 204 19.23 25.30 -22.39
C THR A 204 17.92 24.78 -22.93
N LEU A 205 17.17 24.06 -22.10
CA LEU A 205 15.82 23.61 -22.41
C LEU A 205 14.88 23.98 -21.26
N GLU A 206 13.80 24.67 -21.61
CA GLU A 206 12.74 25.08 -20.68
C GLU A 206 11.39 24.66 -21.23
N ARG A 207 10.57 24.02 -20.39
CA ARG A 207 9.20 23.63 -20.75
C ARG A 207 8.27 23.79 -19.56
N GLU A 208 7.02 24.05 -19.89
CA GLU A 208 5.89 23.96 -18.98
C GLU A 208 4.90 22.93 -19.52
N PHE A 209 4.30 22.16 -18.63
CA PHE A 209 3.31 21.14 -18.98
C PHE A 209 2.36 20.92 -17.81
N GLU A 210 1.26 20.23 -18.06
CA GLU A 210 0.23 19.93 -17.06
C GLU A 210 0.20 18.41 -16.77
N LEU A 211 0.00 18.09 -15.49
CA LEU A 211 -0.48 16.80 -14.99
C LEU A 211 -1.72 17.05 -14.14
N VAL A 212 -2.28 15.99 -13.55
CA VAL A 212 -3.50 16.06 -12.76
C VAL A 212 -3.34 15.35 -11.41
N HIS A 213 -4.24 15.64 -10.47
CA HIS A 213 -4.44 14.88 -9.24
C HIS A 213 -5.42 13.75 -9.54
N ASP A 214 -4.97 12.76 -10.32
CA ASP A 214 -5.65 11.49 -10.55
C ASP A 214 -5.12 10.42 -9.57
N LYS A 215 -3.79 10.35 -9.41
CA LYS A 215 -3.06 9.53 -8.44
C LYS A 215 -1.95 10.33 -7.77
N GLN A 216 -1.24 9.68 -6.84
CA GLN A 216 -0.03 10.18 -6.25
C GLN A 216 1.13 9.94 -7.22
N HIS A 217 1.84 11.00 -7.55
CA HIS A 217 2.99 10.92 -8.44
C HIS A 217 4.27 11.28 -7.70
N TYR A 218 5.31 10.50 -7.94
CA TYR A 218 6.68 10.75 -7.50
C TYR A 218 7.53 11.10 -8.71
N LEU A 219 7.49 12.37 -9.10
CA LEU A 219 8.00 12.82 -10.39
C LEU A 219 9.50 13.12 -10.34
N VAL A 220 10.30 12.36 -11.08
CA VAL A 220 11.77 12.51 -11.15
C VAL A 220 12.19 12.99 -12.53
N LEU A 221 13.00 14.04 -12.58
CA LEU A 221 13.61 14.56 -13.80
C LEU A 221 14.93 13.82 -14.07
N GLU A 222 15.03 13.14 -15.21
CA GLU A 222 16.30 12.64 -15.77
C GLU A 222 16.69 13.49 -16.97
N VAL A 223 17.80 14.20 -16.86
CA VAL A 223 18.39 14.99 -17.94
C VAL A 223 19.56 14.20 -18.51
N THR A 224 19.65 14.08 -19.83
CA THR A 224 20.86 13.58 -20.49
C THR A 224 21.40 14.57 -21.51
N ASP A 225 22.70 14.85 -21.45
CA ASP A 225 23.40 15.70 -22.42
C ASP A 225 23.88 14.92 -23.66
N GLU A 226 24.40 15.62 -24.67
CA GLU A 226 24.92 15.01 -25.91
C GLU A 226 26.11 14.08 -25.68
N ASN A 227 26.83 14.25 -24.57
CA ASN A 227 27.93 13.36 -24.18
C ASN A 227 27.45 12.15 -23.37
N GLY A 228 26.14 12.00 -23.14
CA GLY A 228 25.56 10.91 -22.36
C GLY A 228 25.65 11.09 -20.84
N ARG A 229 26.11 12.25 -20.36
CA ARG A 229 26.18 12.58 -18.92
C ARG A 229 24.79 12.95 -18.43
N LYS A 230 24.51 12.60 -17.17
CA LYS A 230 23.17 12.66 -16.59
C LYS A 230 23.07 13.62 -15.42
N ALA A 231 21.86 14.14 -15.21
CA ALA A 231 21.44 14.72 -13.94
C ALA A 231 20.08 14.14 -13.52
N ILE A 232 19.95 13.84 -12.22
CA ILE A 232 18.76 13.25 -11.61
C ILE A 232 18.28 14.18 -10.50
N SER A 233 17.04 14.65 -10.61
CA SER A 233 16.44 15.49 -9.56
C SER A 233 16.06 14.69 -8.32
N GLU A 234 15.86 15.38 -7.20
CA GLU A 234 14.90 14.92 -6.21
C GLU A 234 13.48 14.84 -6.81
N TYR A 235 12.65 13.96 -6.27
CA TYR A 235 11.28 13.81 -6.72
C TYR A 235 10.43 15.05 -6.38
N LEU A 236 9.52 15.42 -7.28
CA LEU A 236 8.37 16.26 -6.95
C LEU A 236 7.20 15.35 -6.61
N PHE A 237 6.66 15.52 -5.41
CA PHE A 237 5.51 14.77 -4.96
C PHE A 237 4.22 15.51 -5.31
N VAL A 238 3.38 14.89 -6.14
CA VAL A 238 2.02 15.34 -6.43
C VAL A 238 1.04 14.44 -5.70
N PHE A 239 0.18 14.98 -4.84
CA PHE A 239 -0.65 14.17 -3.96
C PHE A 239 -1.90 14.88 -3.43
N CYS A 240 -2.85 14.07 -2.95
CA CYS A 240 -4.05 14.53 -2.23
C CYS A 240 -3.89 14.35 -0.73
N TYR A 241 -3.46 15.39 0.00
CA TYR A 241 -3.11 15.29 1.42
C TYR A 241 -4.16 14.54 2.24
N LYS A 242 -5.45 14.82 2.03
CA LYS A 242 -6.58 14.28 2.82
C LYS A 242 -7.00 12.85 2.48
N SER A 243 -6.55 12.28 1.36
CA SER A 243 -7.07 10.99 0.89
C SER A 243 -6.06 10.11 0.17
N GLY A 244 -4.80 10.53 0.07
CA GLY A 244 -3.71 9.71 -0.47
C GLY A 244 -3.22 8.63 0.50
N LEU A 245 -2.36 7.77 -0.03
CA LEU A 245 -1.60 6.73 0.65
C LEU A 245 -0.19 7.25 0.96
N TYR A 246 0.11 7.47 2.24
CA TYR A 246 1.44 7.90 2.68
C TYR A 246 2.10 6.80 3.48
N ARG A 247 3.41 6.95 3.67
CA ARG A 247 4.18 6.17 4.62
C ARG A 247 4.81 7.13 5.62
N CYS A 248 4.95 6.78 6.89
CA CYS A 248 5.73 7.60 7.80
C CYS A 248 7.22 7.47 7.49
N GLY A 249 7.99 8.55 7.57
CA GLY A 249 9.42 8.50 7.29
C GLY A 249 10.21 7.67 8.33
N ASP A 250 9.87 7.78 9.59
CA ASP A 250 10.63 7.18 10.70
C ASP A 250 10.22 5.73 11.02
N ASN A 251 8.92 5.44 11.05
CA ASN A 251 8.36 4.15 11.45
C ASN A 251 7.87 3.31 10.26
N LEU A 252 7.81 3.89 9.05
CA LEU A 252 7.32 3.26 7.83
C LEU A 252 5.91 2.68 7.86
N ASN A 253 5.10 2.99 8.85
CA ASN A 253 3.68 2.68 8.81
C ASN A 253 3.02 3.44 7.66
N LEU A 254 2.08 2.80 6.99
CA LEU A 254 1.18 3.51 6.09
C LEU A 254 0.31 4.49 6.89
N LEU A 255 0.32 5.76 6.48
CA LEU A 255 -0.46 6.86 7.03
C LEU A 255 -1.46 7.28 5.97
N CYS A 256 -2.75 7.09 6.17
CA CYS A 256 -3.74 7.49 5.18
C CYS A 256 -5.18 7.42 5.69
N ALA A 257 -6.08 8.06 4.95
CA ALA A 257 -7.52 7.86 5.08
C ALA A 257 -7.94 6.38 4.90
N ALA A 258 -7.13 5.58 4.20
CA ALA A 258 -7.35 4.15 4.07
C ALA A 258 -7.11 3.38 5.38
N ARG A 259 -6.39 3.95 6.36
CA ARG A 259 -6.13 3.36 7.69
C ARG A 259 -5.64 1.91 7.64
N VAL A 260 -4.87 1.58 6.61
CA VAL A 260 -4.17 0.30 6.49
C VAL A 260 -2.83 0.46 7.19
N ALA A 261 -2.47 -0.47 8.06
CA ALA A 261 -1.14 -0.53 8.67
C ALA A 261 -0.31 -1.61 7.95
N TRP A 262 0.94 -1.26 7.63
CA TRP A 262 1.93 -2.19 7.11
C TRP A 262 3.33 -1.74 7.48
N HIS A 263 4.20 -2.70 7.78
CA HIS A 263 5.60 -2.48 8.08
C HIS A 263 6.46 -3.54 7.35
N PRO A 264 7.36 -3.12 6.43
CA PRO A 264 8.19 -4.05 5.65
C PRO A 264 9.15 -4.85 6.52
N ASP A 265 9.79 -4.18 7.47
CA ASP A 265 10.81 -4.74 8.37
C ASP A 265 10.25 -5.74 9.40
N ARG A 266 8.97 -5.54 9.77
CA ARG A 266 8.17 -6.47 10.56
C ARG A 266 7.56 -7.57 9.70
N ASN A 267 7.69 -7.46 8.37
CA ASN A 267 7.13 -8.38 7.39
C ASN A 267 5.65 -8.63 7.71
N GLN A 268 4.87 -7.55 7.85
CA GLN A 268 3.45 -7.63 8.16
C GLN A 268 2.62 -7.83 6.90
N MET A 269 1.41 -8.37 7.06
CA MET A 269 0.40 -8.39 6.00
C MET A 269 -0.28 -7.03 5.89
N LEU A 270 -0.81 -6.70 4.72
CA LEU A 270 -1.76 -5.59 4.61
C LEU A 270 -2.93 -5.84 5.56
N SER A 271 -3.41 -4.79 6.24
CA SER A 271 -4.59 -4.91 7.08
C SER A 271 -5.76 -5.44 6.26
N MET A 272 -6.43 -6.48 6.76
CA MET A 272 -7.55 -7.12 6.06
C MET A 272 -8.80 -6.25 6.09
N SER A 273 -8.91 -5.29 7.00
CA SER A 273 -10.02 -4.36 7.01
C SER A 273 -9.52 -2.95 7.29
N LYS A 274 -10.40 -1.98 7.02
CA LYS A 274 -10.22 -0.64 7.55
C LYS A 274 -10.44 -0.63 9.06
N LEU A 275 -9.82 0.30 9.76
CA LEU A 275 -10.27 0.67 11.10
C LEU A 275 -11.67 1.30 11.01
N ILE A 276 -12.49 1.14 12.06
CA ILE A 276 -13.78 1.84 12.15
C ILE A 276 -13.50 3.34 12.31
N GLU A 277 -13.81 4.11 11.26
CA GLU A 277 -13.26 5.47 11.12
C GLU A 277 -13.92 6.48 12.08
N ASP A 278 -15.21 6.28 12.39
CA ASP A 278 -15.97 7.08 13.36
C ASP A 278 -15.76 6.64 14.83
N ALA A 279 -14.88 5.66 15.08
CA ALA A 279 -14.43 5.32 16.43
C ALA A 279 -13.86 6.53 17.19
N LEU A 280 -13.27 7.50 16.45
CA LEU A 280 -12.75 8.76 16.98
C LEU A 280 -13.81 9.62 17.68
N LEU A 281 -15.10 9.42 17.36
CA LEU A 281 -16.18 10.10 18.07
C LEU A 281 -16.34 9.59 19.51
N ASN A 282 -15.81 8.40 19.80
CA ASN A 282 -16.04 7.67 21.04
C ASN A 282 -14.76 7.45 21.87
N ILE A 283 -13.59 7.84 21.37
CA ILE A 283 -12.30 7.66 22.06
C ILE A 283 -11.55 8.99 22.17
N PRO A 284 -10.87 9.27 23.30
CA PRO A 284 -10.00 10.45 23.45
C PRO A 284 -8.67 10.32 22.69
N ALA A 285 -8.50 9.28 21.86
CA ALA A 285 -7.26 9.03 21.13
C ALA A 285 -7.12 9.97 19.92
N GLY A 286 -5.92 10.52 19.74
CA GLY A 286 -5.58 11.29 18.54
C GLY A 286 -5.56 10.43 17.27
N PHE A 287 -5.66 11.09 16.11
CA PHE A 287 -5.65 10.44 14.78
C PHE A 287 -4.34 9.69 14.47
N ASP A 288 -3.22 10.09 15.07
CA ASP A 288 -1.88 9.49 14.86
C ASP A 288 -1.65 8.19 15.64
N THR A 289 -2.73 7.48 15.96
CA THR A 289 -2.62 6.18 16.60
C THR A 289 -2.53 5.12 15.50
N ALA A 290 -1.30 4.69 15.19
CA ALA A 290 -1.06 3.55 14.30
C ALA A 290 -1.84 2.28 14.75
N GLY A 291 -2.23 2.20 16.02
CA GLY A 291 -3.28 1.32 16.51
C GLY A 291 -4.60 2.07 16.62
N GLY A 292 -5.56 1.79 15.74
CA GLY A 292 -6.92 2.30 15.90
C GLY A 292 -7.52 1.86 17.23
N GLY A 293 -8.36 2.70 17.84
CA GLY A 293 -9.07 2.35 19.07
C GLY A 293 -10.21 1.34 18.89
N GLY A 294 -10.08 0.37 17.99
CA GLY A 294 -11.11 -0.64 17.70
C GLY A 294 -10.51 -1.99 17.33
N LEU A 295 -11.30 -3.06 17.45
CA LEU A 295 -10.90 -4.40 17.03
C LEU A 295 -10.74 -4.43 15.51
N ALA A 296 -9.61 -4.96 15.05
CA ALA A 296 -9.35 -5.24 13.65
C ALA A 296 -9.11 -6.76 13.50
N PRO A 297 -9.44 -7.36 12.35
CA PRO A 297 -9.10 -8.75 12.05
C PRO A 297 -7.60 -8.94 12.20
N ILE A 298 -7.21 -10.02 12.86
CA ILE A 298 -5.80 -10.39 12.99
C ILE A 298 -5.47 -11.31 11.83
N THR A 299 -4.39 -11.00 11.11
CA THR A 299 -3.93 -11.82 10.00
C THR A 299 -3.19 -13.06 10.51
N ASP A 300 -3.40 -14.18 9.83
CA ASP A 300 -2.69 -15.43 10.13
C ASP A 300 -2.19 -16.03 8.83
N ASP A 301 -0.95 -15.73 8.44
CA ASP A 301 -0.40 -16.16 7.15
C ASP A 301 0.48 -17.40 7.33
N LEU A 302 -0.19 -18.54 7.55
CA LEU A 302 0.43 -19.85 7.64
C LEU A 302 -0.31 -20.84 6.73
N LEU A 303 0.34 -21.96 6.44
CA LEU A 303 -0.29 -23.08 5.75
C LEU A 303 -0.12 -24.35 6.57
N ARG A 304 -1.23 -25.00 6.94
CA ARG A 304 -1.24 -26.23 7.73
C ARG A 304 -1.30 -27.45 6.81
N THR A 305 -0.28 -28.29 6.89
CA THR A 305 -0.19 -29.56 6.17
C THR A 305 -0.11 -30.74 7.15
N THR A 306 -0.28 -31.95 6.64
CA THR A 306 -0.02 -33.18 7.41
C THR A 306 1.44 -33.32 7.84
N GLU A 307 2.37 -32.62 7.18
CA GLU A 307 3.79 -32.57 7.54
C GLU A 307 4.12 -31.45 8.53
N GLY A 308 3.12 -30.65 8.93
CA GLY A 308 3.28 -29.52 9.84
C GLY A 308 2.92 -28.17 9.22
N GLN A 309 3.23 -27.10 9.94
CA GLN A 309 2.95 -25.72 9.54
C GLN A 309 4.07 -25.16 8.65
N LEU A 310 3.67 -24.41 7.62
CA LEU A 310 4.56 -23.64 6.76
C LEU A 310 4.42 -22.12 7.02
N PRO A 311 5.52 -21.36 6.90
CA PRO A 311 6.88 -21.83 6.65
C PRO A 311 7.46 -22.57 7.87
N ARG A 312 8.30 -23.60 7.61
CA ARG A 312 8.94 -24.39 8.67
C ARG A 312 9.94 -23.58 9.48
N GLU A 313 10.67 -22.70 8.80
CA GLU A 313 11.62 -21.76 9.36
C GLU A 313 11.26 -20.35 8.93
N GLY A 314 11.56 -19.36 9.77
CA GLY A 314 11.26 -17.97 9.43
C GLY A 314 9.77 -17.65 9.37
N ILE A 315 9.42 -16.60 8.63
CA ILE A 315 8.06 -16.10 8.41
C ILE A 315 7.83 -15.90 6.91
N VAL A 316 6.58 -15.89 6.44
CA VAL A 316 6.26 -15.67 5.02
C VAL A 316 6.78 -14.30 4.59
N GLY A 317 7.78 -14.23 3.72
CA GLY A 317 8.27 -12.99 3.15
C GLY A 317 7.19 -12.32 2.30
N ARG A 318 6.96 -11.03 2.52
CA ARG A 318 5.91 -10.25 1.85
C ARG A 318 6.55 -9.06 1.16
N ILE A 319 6.51 -9.07 -0.16
CA ILE A 319 6.97 -7.95 -0.99
C ILE A 319 5.76 -7.10 -1.35
N LEU A 320 5.73 -5.84 -0.89
CA LEU A 320 4.67 -4.90 -1.22
C LEU A 320 4.91 -4.26 -2.59
N ASP A 321 3.83 -4.14 -3.35
CA ASP A 321 3.77 -3.37 -4.57
C ASP A 321 2.58 -2.41 -4.48
N VAL A 322 2.86 -1.11 -4.34
CA VAL A 322 1.83 -0.08 -4.48
C VAL A 322 1.54 0.05 -5.97
N LYS A 323 0.35 -0.36 -6.39
CA LYS A 323 -0.11 -0.24 -7.77
C LYS A 323 -0.70 1.13 -8.05
N GLN A 324 -1.43 1.66 -7.07
CA GLN A 324 -2.11 2.94 -7.19
C GLN A 324 -2.33 3.55 -5.81
N GLY A 325 -1.83 4.77 -5.63
CA GLY A 325 -2.19 5.64 -4.52
C GLY A 325 -3.11 6.76 -5.02
N SER A 326 -4.45 6.67 -4.91
CA SER A 326 -5.35 7.73 -5.40
C SER A 326 -6.30 8.22 -4.32
N TYR A 327 -6.92 9.39 -4.51
CA TYR A 327 -7.86 9.91 -3.51
C TYR A 327 -9.21 9.16 -3.49
N ASP A 328 -9.51 8.40 -4.55
CA ASP A 328 -10.72 7.57 -4.65
C ASP A 328 -10.46 6.15 -4.15
N LEU A 329 -9.36 5.52 -4.56
CA LEU A 329 -9.10 4.11 -4.29
C LEU A 329 -7.60 3.84 -4.13
N GLN A 330 -7.25 3.11 -3.07
CA GLN A 330 -5.88 2.57 -2.92
C GLN A 330 -5.82 1.14 -3.44
N ILE A 331 -4.78 0.82 -4.21
CA ILE A 331 -4.50 -0.53 -4.70
C ILE A 331 -3.08 -0.92 -4.29
N CYS A 332 -2.99 -1.93 -3.44
CA CYS A 332 -1.72 -2.47 -2.95
C CYS A 332 -1.72 -3.98 -3.21
N ALA A 333 -0.66 -4.49 -3.82
CA ALA A 333 -0.44 -5.91 -4.06
C ALA A 333 0.72 -6.43 -3.20
N MET A 334 0.72 -7.73 -2.92
CA MET A 334 1.76 -8.44 -2.20
C MET A 334 2.13 -9.72 -2.93
N THR A 335 3.43 -9.99 -3.00
CA THR A 335 3.97 -11.28 -3.44
C THR A 335 4.61 -12.01 -2.26
N MET A 336 4.29 -13.30 -2.14
CA MET A 336 4.72 -14.18 -1.05
C MET A 336 5.19 -15.52 -1.61
N ASP A 337 6.50 -15.64 -1.86
CA ASP A 337 7.10 -16.80 -2.51
C ASP A 337 8.34 -17.37 -1.78
N HIS A 338 8.74 -16.72 -0.68
CA HIS A 338 9.90 -17.08 0.13
C HIS A 338 9.61 -16.93 1.63
N ALA A 339 10.41 -17.59 2.46
CA ALA A 339 10.49 -17.34 3.88
C ALA A 339 11.58 -16.30 4.16
N SER A 340 11.34 -15.42 5.12
CA SER A 340 12.27 -14.40 5.60
C SER A 340 12.63 -14.63 7.08
N GLU A 341 13.77 -14.09 7.51
CA GLU A 341 14.22 -14.15 8.90
C GLU A 341 13.19 -13.56 9.87
N ARG A 342 12.94 -14.28 10.98
CA ARG A 342 12.18 -13.75 12.12
C ARG A 342 12.95 -12.64 12.84
N HIS A 343 12.24 -11.78 13.53
CA HIS A 343 12.81 -10.90 14.55
C HIS A 343 12.55 -11.48 15.94
N GLU A 344 13.13 -10.85 16.96
CA GLU A 344 13.00 -11.30 18.35
C GLU A 344 13.40 -12.78 18.52
N THR A 345 14.52 -13.16 17.92
CA THR A 345 15.17 -14.47 18.11
C THR A 345 16.38 -14.34 19.05
N ALA A 346 17.14 -15.42 19.24
CA ALA A 346 18.42 -15.37 19.98
C ALA A 346 19.49 -14.54 19.24
N GLU A 347 19.39 -14.46 17.92
CA GLU A 347 20.42 -13.86 17.06
C GLU A 347 19.97 -12.55 16.42
N ARG A 348 18.67 -12.25 16.40
CA ARG A 348 18.11 -11.05 15.78
C ARG A 348 17.15 -10.34 16.74
N PRO A 349 17.44 -9.10 17.16
CA PRO A 349 16.57 -8.34 18.06
C PRO A 349 15.28 -7.89 17.35
N GLY A 350 14.47 -7.06 18.01
CA GLY A 350 13.31 -6.44 17.37
C GLY A 350 13.69 -5.64 16.11
N PRO A 351 12.77 -5.44 15.15
CA PRO A 351 13.08 -4.84 13.85
C PRO A 351 13.77 -3.47 13.91
N ALA A 352 13.40 -2.64 14.89
CA ALA A 352 14.02 -1.33 15.16
C ALA A 352 15.50 -1.38 15.56
N LEU A 353 16.00 -2.55 15.97
CA LEU A 353 17.36 -2.73 16.43
C LEU A 353 18.17 -3.61 15.48
N ALA A 354 17.50 -4.37 14.62
CA ALA A 354 18.09 -5.39 13.79
C ALA A 354 18.68 -4.86 12.48
N SER A 355 19.44 -5.73 11.81
CA SER A 355 19.75 -5.60 10.40
C SER A 355 18.55 -6.00 9.52
N ILE A 356 18.67 -5.68 8.23
CA ILE A 356 17.69 -5.99 7.18
C ILE A 356 17.42 -7.50 7.17
N PRO A 357 16.15 -7.96 7.27
CA PRO A 357 15.83 -9.38 7.19
C PRO A 357 16.23 -9.95 5.83
N ARG A 358 16.79 -11.17 5.85
CA ARG A 358 17.14 -11.94 4.66
C ARG A 358 16.08 -12.97 4.33
N ASN A 359 16.02 -13.33 3.06
CA ASN A 359 15.29 -14.47 2.54
C ASN A 359 16.11 -15.72 2.86
N ILE A 360 15.48 -16.69 3.52
CA ILE A 360 16.16 -17.89 4.02
C ILE A 360 15.86 -19.13 3.19
N ALA A 361 14.67 -19.22 2.60
CA ALA A 361 14.26 -20.36 1.76
C ALA A 361 13.11 -19.98 0.82
N PRO A 362 12.97 -20.60 -0.35
CA PRO A 362 11.73 -20.52 -1.12
C PRO A 362 10.59 -21.22 -0.37
N LEU A 363 9.35 -20.76 -0.57
CA LEU A 363 8.15 -21.45 -0.10
C LEU A 363 7.74 -22.54 -1.09
N PRO A 364 7.12 -23.65 -0.64
CA PRO A 364 6.54 -24.67 -1.51
C PRO A 364 5.23 -24.21 -2.17
N TYR A 365 4.92 -22.92 -2.07
CA TYR A 365 3.84 -22.24 -2.76
C TYR A 365 4.28 -20.83 -3.15
N GLU A 366 3.51 -20.18 -4.00
CA GLU A 366 3.57 -18.76 -4.30
C GLU A 366 2.18 -18.18 -4.07
N ARG A 367 2.08 -17.08 -3.32
CA ARG A 367 0.82 -16.37 -3.11
C ARG A 367 0.95 -14.94 -3.62
N THR A 368 -0.03 -14.52 -4.42
CA THR A 368 -0.25 -13.12 -4.76
C THR A 368 -1.52 -12.63 -4.08
N HIS A 369 -1.50 -11.42 -3.54
CA HIS A 369 -2.63 -10.83 -2.84
C HIS A 369 -2.75 -9.35 -3.18
N THR A 370 -3.90 -8.90 -3.67
CA THR A 370 -4.19 -7.49 -3.98
C THR A 370 -5.32 -7.00 -3.09
N ALA A 371 -5.11 -5.89 -2.40
CA ALA A 371 -6.11 -5.19 -1.62
C ALA A 371 -6.55 -3.91 -2.34
N TYR A 372 -7.86 -3.74 -2.46
CA TYR A 372 -8.54 -2.57 -2.99
C TYR A 372 -9.25 -1.86 -1.83
N THR A 373 -8.69 -0.76 -1.36
CA THR A 373 -9.21 -0.03 -0.22
C THR A 373 -10.06 1.15 -0.69
N LEU A 374 -11.38 1.01 -0.61
CA LEU A 374 -12.33 2.04 -1.02
C LEU A 374 -12.23 3.27 -0.12
N ARG A 375 -12.38 4.47 -0.66
CA ARG A 375 -12.74 5.65 0.13
C ARG A 375 -14.09 5.40 0.79
N SER A 376 -14.14 5.63 2.11
CA SER A 376 -15.39 5.63 2.86
C SER A 376 -16.18 6.91 2.54
N ARG A 377 -17.38 7.03 3.12
CA ARG A 377 -18.18 8.25 3.01
C ARG A 377 -17.83 9.33 4.04
N ALA A 378 -16.66 9.23 4.68
CA ALA A 378 -16.14 10.30 5.50
C ALA A 378 -15.57 11.44 4.62
N ASP A 379 -15.97 12.69 4.87
CA ASP A 379 -15.35 13.87 4.25
C ASP A 379 -14.08 14.22 5.02
N TYR A 380 -12.93 13.69 4.58
CA TYR A 380 -11.64 13.93 5.22
C TYR A 380 -11.10 15.36 5.05
N PHE A 381 -11.62 16.15 4.12
CA PHE A 381 -11.32 17.58 4.05
C PHE A 381 -11.94 18.34 5.23
N ILE A 382 -13.01 17.81 5.82
CA ILE A 382 -13.65 18.35 7.02
C ILE A 382 -13.17 17.62 8.29
N ALA A 383 -13.16 16.28 8.28
CA ALA A 383 -12.90 15.47 9.47
C ALA A 383 -11.50 15.69 10.06
N TRP A 384 -10.50 16.07 9.25
CA TRP A 384 -9.15 16.38 9.72
C TRP A 384 -9.06 17.70 10.49
N ASN A 385 -10.08 18.55 10.43
CA ASN A 385 -10.26 19.59 11.43
C ASN A 385 -10.96 18.94 12.63
N LEU A 386 -10.21 18.63 13.69
CA LEU A 386 -10.72 17.91 14.87
C LEU A 386 -11.95 18.58 15.51
N ARG A 387 -12.14 19.90 15.32
CA ARG A 387 -13.33 20.63 15.79
C ARG A 387 -14.60 20.33 14.99
N ARG A 388 -14.47 19.67 13.84
CA ARG A 388 -15.54 19.37 12.87
C ARG A 388 -15.61 17.88 12.53
N VAL A 389 -15.05 17.01 13.37
CA VAL A 389 -15.04 15.56 13.14
C VAL A 389 -16.46 14.98 12.97
N HIS A 390 -17.43 15.43 13.76
CA HIS A 390 -18.83 15.01 13.62
C HIS A 390 -19.43 15.38 12.25
N GLU A 391 -19.09 16.55 11.72
CA GLU A 391 -19.55 17.01 10.41
C GLU A 391 -18.92 16.16 9.29
N GLY A 392 -17.61 15.90 9.38
CA GLY A 392 -16.90 15.07 8.40
C GLY A 392 -17.34 13.59 8.43
N MET A 393 -17.82 13.09 9.57
CA MET A 393 -18.28 11.71 9.74
C MET A 393 -19.80 11.52 9.57
N LYS A 394 -20.55 12.58 9.21
CA LYS A 394 -22.02 12.53 9.15
C LYS A 394 -22.55 11.41 8.24
N ASP A 395 -21.89 11.22 7.10
CA ASP A 395 -22.27 10.29 6.03
C ASP A 395 -21.52 8.94 6.11
N TYR A 396 -20.61 8.77 7.07
CA TYR A 396 -19.89 7.52 7.28
C TYR A 396 -20.85 6.40 7.70
N ARG A 397 -20.80 5.29 6.96
CA ARG A 397 -21.62 4.08 7.18
C ARG A 397 -20.77 2.81 7.32
N GLY A 398 -19.46 2.95 7.21
CA GLY A 398 -18.52 1.84 7.21
C GLY A 398 -17.36 2.06 6.25
N GLY A 399 -16.39 1.17 6.34
CA GLY A 399 -15.26 1.08 5.41
C GLY A 399 -15.20 -0.30 4.77
N ILE A 400 -14.73 -0.37 3.53
CA ILE A 400 -14.53 -1.64 2.82
C ILE A 400 -13.08 -1.77 2.36
N VAL A 401 -12.56 -3.00 2.48
CA VAL A 401 -11.42 -3.49 1.70
C VAL A 401 -11.87 -4.72 0.92
N TRP A 402 -11.59 -4.74 -0.38
CA TRP A 402 -11.78 -5.93 -1.22
C TRP A 402 -10.43 -6.57 -1.49
N HIS A 403 -10.37 -7.89 -1.42
CA HIS A 403 -9.15 -8.65 -1.56
C HIS A 403 -9.30 -9.63 -2.72
N GLU A 404 -8.30 -9.70 -3.58
CA GLU A 404 -8.18 -10.68 -4.66
C GLU A 404 -6.83 -11.37 -4.57
N GLY A 405 -6.73 -12.62 -4.96
CA GLY A 405 -5.43 -13.29 -5.01
C GLY A 405 -5.49 -14.74 -5.44
N ARG A 406 -4.33 -15.37 -5.39
CA ARG A 406 -4.19 -16.80 -5.69
C ARG A 406 -3.03 -17.41 -4.92
N ILE A 407 -3.11 -18.71 -4.69
CA ILE A 407 -2.04 -19.54 -4.16
C ILE A 407 -1.73 -20.61 -5.20
N ARG A 408 -0.52 -20.57 -5.76
CA ARG A 408 0.01 -21.60 -6.65
C ARG A 408 0.92 -22.53 -5.86
N PHE A 409 0.55 -23.79 -5.78
CA PHE A 409 1.33 -24.81 -5.08
C PHE A 409 2.46 -25.30 -5.97
N LYS A 410 3.68 -25.37 -5.45
CA LYS A 410 4.88 -25.84 -6.18
C LYS A 410 5.19 -27.32 -5.90
N GLU A 411 4.58 -27.87 -4.86
CA GLU A 411 4.78 -29.24 -4.39
C GLU A 411 3.43 -29.92 -4.13
N ASP A 412 3.42 -31.25 -4.20
CA ASP A 412 2.29 -32.06 -3.74
C ASP A 412 2.20 -31.96 -2.21
N MET A 413 1.00 -31.75 -1.67
CA MET A 413 0.79 -31.71 -0.22
C MET A 413 -0.62 -32.12 0.18
N THR A 414 -0.79 -32.47 1.46
CA THR A 414 -2.11 -32.72 2.04
C THR A 414 -2.37 -31.67 3.13
N LEU A 415 -3.46 -30.93 2.98
CA LEU A 415 -3.88 -29.90 3.92
C LEU A 415 -4.43 -30.52 5.22
N ASN A 416 -4.26 -29.84 6.34
CA ASN A 416 -4.62 -30.34 7.67
C ASN A 416 -5.39 -29.31 8.51
N GLY A 417 -6.51 -29.75 9.09
CA GLY A 417 -7.39 -28.97 9.94
C GLY A 417 -8.58 -28.33 9.20
N PRO A 418 -9.59 -27.80 9.94
CA PRO A 418 -10.82 -27.28 9.34
C PRO A 418 -10.63 -26.04 8.46
N VAL A 419 -9.63 -25.20 8.79
CA VAL A 419 -9.19 -24.05 7.99
C VAL A 419 -7.68 -24.15 7.84
N PRO A 420 -7.19 -24.92 6.85
CA PRO A 420 -5.76 -25.21 6.70
C PRO A 420 -4.95 -24.04 6.16
N VAL A 421 -5.58 -23.13 5.40
CA VAL A 421 -4.97 -21.89 4.92
C VAL A 421 -5.71 -20.70 5.52
N PRO A 422 -5.55 -20.41 6.83
CA PRO A 422 -6.17 -19.23 7.42
C PRO A 422 -5.65 -17.98 6.71
N PHE A 423 -6.50 -16.97 6.57
CA PHE A 423 -6.08 -15.62 6.16
C PHE A 423 -6.17 -14.65 7.32
N LEU A 424 -7.22 -14.81 8.12
CA LEU A 424 -7.50 -13.97 9.25
C LEU A 424 -8.30 -14.74 10.30
N PHE A 425 -8.35 -14.18 11.49
CA PHE A 425 -9.37 -14.51 12.47
C PHE A 425 -10.02 -13.25 13.04
N LEU A 426 -11.30 -13.38 13.37
CA LEU A 426 -12.08 -12.36 14.06
C LEU A 426 -12.09 -12.66 15.56
N CYS A 427 -12.03 -11.61 16.37
CA CYS A 427 -12.12 -11.66 17.82
C CYS A 427 -13.11 -10.61 18.36
N GLY A 428 -13.66 -10.85 19.55
CA GLY A 428 -14.70 -10.02 20.15
C GLY A 428 -16.12 -10.37 19.70
N GLY A 429 -17.11 -9.69 20.28
CA GLY A 429 -18.53 -9.97 20.07
C GLY A 429 -19.01 -11.21 20.83
N ASP A 430 -20.28 -11.19 21.23
CA ASP A 430 -20.99 -12.30 21.87
C ASP A 430 -21.95 -13.00 20.91
N HIS A 431 -22.10 -12.53 19.66
CA HIS A 431 -22.85 -13.19 18.60
C HIS A 431 -21.98 -13.46 17.37
N MET A 432 -22.28 -14.57 16.70
CA MET A 432 -21.75 -14.93 15.39
C MET A 432 -22.89 -15.09 14.39
N PHE A 433 -22.73 -14.50 13.21
CA PHE A 433 -23.58 -14.78 12.05
C PHE A 433 -22.75 -15.39 10.94
N VAL A 434 -23.26 -16.46 10.33
CA VAL A 434 -22.63 -17.08 9.17
C VAL A 434 -23.67 -17.58 8.18
N THR A 435 -23.47 -17.32 6.89
CA THR A 435 -24.19 -18.04 5.82
C THR A 435 -23.46 -19.35 5.55
N ASP A 436 -23.87 -20.43 6.20
CA ASP A 436 -23.25 -21.74 6.04
C ASP A 436 -23.80 -22.45 4.80
N ALA A 437 -22.90 -23.04 4.00
CA ALA A 437 -23.25 -23.68 2.75
C ALA A 437 -24.17 -24.89 2.91
N ASP A 438 -24.09 -25.58 4.05
CA ASP A 438 -24.79 -26.84 4.30
C ASP A 438 -25.95 -26.66 5.29
N ARG A 439 -25.91 -25.61 6.13
CA ARG A 439 -26.89 -25.35 7.19
C ARG A 439 -27.73 -24.08 6.98
N GLY A 440 -27.47 -23.32 5.93
CA GLY A 440 -28.11 -22.02 5.72
C GLY A 440 -27.57 -20.96 6.68
N THR A 441 -28.32 -19.87 6.87
CA THR A 441 -27.88 -18.78 7.74
C THR A 441 -28.03 -19.14 9.21
N LEU A 442 -26.91 -19.16 9.93
CA LEU A 442 -26.84 -19.39 11.37
C LEU A 442 -26.65 -18.06 12.09
N GLY A 443 -27.44 -17.84 13.14
CA GLY A 443 -27.20 -16.80 14.15
C GLY A 443 -26.97 -17.49 15.49
N ILE A 444 -25.79 -17.31 16.06
CA ILE A 444 -25.36 -17.97 17.29
C ILE A 444 -25.10 -16.88 18.32
N ALA A 445 -25.83 -16.91 19.43
CA ALA A 445 -25.52 -16.12 20.61
C ALA A 445 -24.67 -16.98 21.55
N LEU A 446 -23.59 -16.41 22.07
CA LEU A 446 -22.75 -17.03 23.09
C LEU A 446 -23.22 -16.55 24.46
N LEU A 447 -23.70 -17.48 25.27
CA LEU A 447 -24.09 -17.25 26.64
C LEU A 447 -23.00 -17.77 27.59
N PRO A 448 -22.75 -17.12 28.75
CA PRO A 448 -21.77 -17.59 29.73
C PRO A 448 -21.94 -19.07 30.14
N GLU A 449 -23.17 -19.57 30.12
CA GLU A 449 -23.56 -20.95 30.44
C GLU A 449 -23.33 -21.97 29.31
N ASP A 450 -23.01 -21.52 28.10
CA ASP A 450 -22.75 -22.44 26.98
C ASP A 450 -21.53 -23.33 27.30
N LYS A 451 -21.59 -24.60 26.91
CA LYS A 451 -20.41 -25.50 26.98
C LYS A 451 -19.44 -25.16 25.84
N GLU A 452 -18.23 -25.72 25.88
CA GLU A 452 -17.26 -25.56 24.78
C GLU A 452 -17.93 -25.72 23.41
N PHE A 453 -17.86 -24.66 22.61
CA PHE A 453 -18.55 -24.55 21.35
C PHE A 453 -17.49 -24.55 20.24
N SER A 454 -17.28 -25.69 19.61
CA SER A 454 -16.50 -25.77 18.37
C SER A 454 -17.46 -25.90 17.21
N ILE A 455 -17.47 -24.89 16.34
CA ILE A 455 -18.20 -24.92 15.09
C ILE A 455 -17.23 -24.64 13.95
N HIS A 456 -17.32 -25.46 12.91
CA HIS A 456 -16.65 -25.21 11.66
C HIS A 456 -17.60 -25.54 10.53
N GLY A 457 -17.30 -25.02 9.34
CA GLY A 457 -18.12 -25.23 8.17
C GLY A 457 -17.57 -24.52 6.95
N ARG A 458 -18.36 -24.55 5.89
CA ARG A 458 -18.09 -23.86 4.64
C ARG A 458 -18.97 -22.63 4.55
N VAL A 459 -18.39 -21.48 4.20
CA VAL A 459 -19.15 -20.28 3.90
C VAL A 459 -19.83 -20.50 2.54
N ALA A 460 -21.13 -20.23 2.45
CA ALA A 460 -21.85 -20.31 1.18
C ALA A 460 -21.21 -19.35 0.16
N PRO A 461 -21.24 -19.66 -1.15
CA PRO A 461 -20.85 -18.71 -2.20
C PRO A 461 -21.58 -17.38 -2.04
N GLY A 462 -20.84 -16.27 -2.03
CA GLY A 462 -21.39 -14.94 -1.71
C GLY A 462 -21.84 -14.72 -0.28
N GLY A 463 -21.71 -15.72 0.59
CA GLY A 463 -22.09 -15.68 1.99
C GLY A 463 -21.18 -14.82 2.85
N TYR A 464 -21.54 -14.66 4.12
CA TYR A 464 -20.78 -13.85 5.06
C TYR A 464 -20.49 -14.59 6.36
N VAL A 465 -19.52 -14.05 7.10
CA VAL A 465 -19.19 -14.39 8.48
C VAL A 465 -18.95 -13.09 9.26
N ALA A 466 -19.61 -12.91 10.39
CA ALA A 466 -19.46 -11.72 11.22
C ALA A 466 -19.54 -12.06 12.70
N ASN A 467 -18.80 -11.32 13.53
CA ASN A 467 -18.93 -11.32 14.98
C ASN A 467 -19.41 -9.96 15.50
N MET A 468 -20.44 -9.94 16.34
CA MET A 468 -21.09 -8.70 16.79
C MET A 468 -21.77 -8.88 18.15
N PRO A 469 -22.15 -7.81 18.86
CA PRO A 469 -21.69 -6.44 18.72
C PRO A 469 -20.29 -6.26 19.35
N ASN A 470 -19.47 -5.34 18.82
CA ASN A 470 -18.41 -4.73 19.64
C ASN A 470 -18.79 -3.28 19.97
N PRO A 471 -18.27 -2.70 21.08
CA PRO A 471 -18.70 -1.39 21.58
C PRO A 471 -18.57 -0.23 20.59
N ILE A 472 -17.76 -0.37 19.55
CA ILE A 472 -17.40 0.69 18.60
C ILE A 472 -17.91 0.38 17.18
N GLY A 473 -18.31 -0.86 16.90
CA GLY A 473 -18.64 -1.35 15.55
C GLY A 473 -18.33 -2.84 15.44
N TYR A 474 -18.33 -3.39 14.23
CA TYR A 474 -17.91 -4.78 14.00
C TYR A 474 -17.33 -4.95 12.60
N THR A 475 -16.66 -6.07 12.37
CA THR A 475 -16.13 -6.44 11.07
C THR A 475 -16.86 -7.66 10.53
N ALA A 476 -17.16 -7.64 9.24
CA ALA A 476 -17.79 -8.74 8.54
C ALA A 476 -16.95 -9.14 7.33
N PHE A 477 -16.74 -10.45 7.21
CA PHE A 477 -16.16 -11.11 6.05
C PHE A 477 -17.28 -11.50 5.09
N PHE A 478 -17.07 -11.31 3.80
CA PHE A 478 -17.95 -11.79 2.74
C PHE A 478 -17.13 -12.53 1.69
N SER A 479 -17.54 -13.75 1.36
CA SER A 479 -16.96 -14.49 0.24
C SER A 479 -17.46 -13.92 -1.08
N SER A 480 -16.65 -14.03 -2.13
CA SER A 480 -17.17 -13.94 -3.49
C SER A 480 -17.99 -15.19 -3.86
N SER A 481 -18.70 -15.12 -4.98
CA SER A 481 -19.52 -16.18 -5.58
C SER A 481 -18.70 -17.34 -6.14
N ASP A 482 -17.44 -17.09 -6.49
CA ASP A 482 -16.52 -18.05 -7.10
C ASP A 482 -15.40 -18.53 -6.16
N SER A 483 -15.38 -18.04 -4.92
CA SER A 483 -14.40 -18.46 -3.91
C SER A 483 -15.01 -19.42 -2.90
N GLU A 484 -14.24 -20.44 -2.52
CA GLU A 484 -14.64 -21.40 -1.50
C GLU A 484 -13.88 -21.12 -0.20
N PHE A 485 -14.58 -20.55 0.78
CA PHE A 485 -14.04 -20.25 2.11
C PHE A 485 -14.60 -21.17 3.18
N PHE A 486 -13.77 -21.42 4.19
CA PHE A 486 -14.06 -22.22 5.36
C PHE A 486 -13.89 -21.37 6.61
N TYR A 487 -14.64 -21.71 7.65
CA TYR A 487 -14.56 -21.03 8.95
C TYR A 487 -14.43 -22.04 10.08
N GLN A 488 -13.80 -21.60 11.18
CA GLN A 488 -13.68 -22.37 12.41
C GLN A 488 -13.69 -21.43 13.61
N LEU A 489 -14.67 -21.61 14.50
CA LEU A 489 -14.64 -21.09 15.85
C LEU A 489 -13.88 -22.10 16.72
N GLN A 490 -12.67 -21.72 17.14
CA GLN A 490 -11.80 -22.58 17.94
C GLN A 490 -11.92 -22.29 19.43
N ASP A 491 -11.90 -21.01 19.80
CA ASP A 491 -11.82 -20.57 21.19
C ASP A 491 -12.86 -19.46 21.47
N TRP A 492 -13.44 -19.48 22.67
CA TRP A 492 -14.23 -18.38 23.22
C TRP A 492 -13.86 -18.12 24.67
N ASN A 493 -13.89 -16.84 25.05
CA ASN A 493 -13.59 -16.40 26.40
C ASN A 493 -14.86 -16.47 27.26
N LYS A 494 -14.96 -17.52 28.08
CA LYS A 494 -16.09 -17.76 28.99
C LYS A 494 -16.32 -16.62 29.99
N GLU A 495 -15.25 -16.03 30.51
CA GLU A 495 -15.36 -14.94 31.49
C GLU A 495 -16.01 -13.69 30.89
N ARG A 496 -15.84 -13.49 29.58
CA ARG A 496 -16.35 -12.32 28.85
C ARG A 496 -17.52 -12.62 27.93
N ALA A 497 -17.95 -13.88 27.85
CA ALA A 497 -18.88 -14.38 26.85
C ALA A 497 -18.57 -13.86 25.44
N SER A 498 -17.30 -13.93 25.03
CA SER A 498 -16.85 -13.33 23.77
C SER A 498 -16.09 -14.33 22.89
N ILE A 499 -16.26 -14.22 21.58
CA ILE A 499 -15.45 -14.97 20.60
C ILE A 499 -13.98 -14.59 20.77
N ASP A 500 -13.11 -15.59 20.96
CA ASP A 500 -11.66 -15.37 21.01
C ASP A 500 -11.07 -15.49 19.62
N ARG A 501 -11.34 -16.61 18.92
CA ARG A 501 -10.79 -16.88 17.59
C ARG A 501 -11.77 -17.56 16.66
N LEU A 502 -12.27 -16.79 15.70
CA LEU A 502 -13.02 -17.26 14.54
C LEU A 502 -12.15 -17.17 13.28
N TYR A 503 -11.51 -18.28 12.92
CA TYR A 503 -10.66 -18.39 11.73
C TYR A 503 -11.48 -18.42 10.45
N ILE A 504 -10.97 -17.76 9.42
CA ILE A 504 -11.54 -17.76 8.06
C ILE A 504 -10.39 -17.94 7.06
N GLY A 505 -10.57 -18.84 6.09
CA GLY A 505 -9.52 -19.17 5.14
C GLY A 505 -9.93 -20.16 4.07
N LEU A 506 -8.94 -20.73 3.38
CA LEU A 506 -9.14 -21.64 2.25
C LEU A 506 -8.80 -23.08 2.60
N GLY A 507 -9.34 -23.98 1.78
CA GLY A 507 -9.10 -25.41 1.81
C GLY A 507 -9.82 -26.13 2.94
N ARG A 508 -9.73 -27.46 2.94
CA ARG A 508 -10.37 -28.32 3.94
C ARG A 508 -9.46 -29.42 4.42
N ASP A 509 -9.80 -29.99 5.57
CA ASP A 509 -9.04 -31.10 6.16
C ASP A 509 -8.90 -32.29 5.19
N GLY A 510 -7.70 -32.85 5.12
CA GLY A 510 -7.37 -33.98 4.25
C GLY A 510 -7.36 -33.66 2.74
N GLN A 511 -7.52 -32.40 2.33
CA GLN A 511 -7.49 -32.03 0.91
C GLN A 511 -6.10 -32.26 0.31
N LYS A 512 -6.04 -33.15 -0.69
CA LYS A 512 -4.81 -33.43 -1.45
C LYS A 512 -4.64 -32.41 -2.57
N ILE A 513 -3.50 -31.73 -2.58
CA ILE A 513 -3.12 -30.72 -3.56
C ILE A 513 -1.96 -31.25 -4.38
N LYS A 514 -2.02 -31.03 -5.71
CA LYS A 514 -0.94 -31.36 -6.63
C LYS A 514 -0.10 -30.14 -6.95
N ALA A 515 1.19 -30.34 -7.16
CA ALA A 515 2.07 -29.33 -7.71
C ALA A 515 1.46 -28.72 -8.99
N GLY A 516 1.49 -27.40 -9.10
CA GLY A 516 0.86 -26.63 -10.16
C GLY A 516 -0.61 -26.28 -9.94
N THR A 517 -1.28 -26.83 -8.91
CA THR A 517 -2.65 -26.42 -8.55
C THR A 517 -2.66 -24.94 -8.14
N GLU A 518 -3.68 -24.21 -8.58
CA GLU A 518 -3.95 -22.83 -8.16
C GLU A 518 -5.27 -22.77 -7.38
N MET A 519 -5.24 -22.12 -6.21
CA MET A 519 -6.43 -21.70 -5.47
C MET A 519 -6.58 -20.19 -5.58
N SER A 520 -7.53 -19.75 -6.40
CA SER A 520 -7.90 -18.33 -6.46
C SER A 520 -8.88 -17.98 -5.34
N TYR A 521 -8.85 -16.73 -4.91
CA TYR A 521 -9.76 -16.23 -3.90
C TYR A 521 -10.09 -14.75 -4.14
N ARG A 522 -11.31 -14.38 -3.78
CA ARG A 522 -11.82 -13.02 -3.73
C ARG A 522 -12.74 -12.88 -2.51
N PHE A 523 -12.59 -11.82 -1.73
CA PHE A 523 -13.42 -11.59 -0.56
C PHE A 523 -13.48 -10.11 -0.18
N MET A 524 -14.54 -9.72 0.50
CA MET A 524 -14.73 -8.39 1.06
C MET A 524 -14.59 -8.42 2.58
N MET A 525 -13.93 -7.41 3.13
CA MET A 525 -13.98 -7.09 4.54
C MET A 525 -14.66 -5.73 4.73
N ALA A 526 -15.77 -5.73 5.45
CA ALA A 526 -16.49 -4.52 5.80
C ALA A 526 -16.33 -4.21 7.29
N SER A 527 -15.96 -2.98 7.61
CA SER A 527 -15.93 -2.43 8.96
C SER A 527 -17.16 -1.56 9.14
N LEU A 528 -18.09 -1.98 9.99
CA LEU A 528 -19.42 -1.40 10.13
C LEU A 528 -19.56 -0.70 11.48
N ASN A 529 -20.18 0.48 11.49
CA ASN A 529 -20.45 1.18 12.75
C ASN A 529 -21.72 0.63 13.41
N MET A 530 -21.80 0.74 14.74
CA MET A 530 -22.95 0.31 15.52
C MET A 530 -23.72 1.49 16.08
N ARG A 531 -24.19 2.41 15.22
CA ARG A 531 -24.99 3.57 15.69
C ARG A 531 -26.24 3.13 16.47
N ASP A 532 -26.84 1.99 16.12
CA ASP A 532 -28.09 1.53 16.72
C ASP A 532 -27.99 0.24 17.57
N ARG A 533 -26.76 -0.31 17.76
CA ARG A 533 -26.48 -1.57 18.51
C ARG A 533 -27.38 -2.78 18.17
N MET A 534 -28.00 -2.81 16.99
CA MET A 534 -28.88 -3.91 16.63
C MET A 534 -28.08 -5.17 16.31
N VAL A 535 -28.35 -6.25 17.03
CA VAL A 535 -27.86 -7.60 16.71
C VAL A 535 -28.78 -8.19 15.65
N GLY A 536 -28.22 -8.56 14.50
CA GLY A 536 -28.98 -9.16 13.41
C GLY A 536 -28.20 -9.20 12.10
N ASN A 537 -28.75 -9.89 11.10
CA ASN A 537 -28.11 -10.10 9.81
C ASN A 537 -28.70 -9.27 8.64
N LEU A 538 -29.68 -8.40 8.90
CA LEU A 538 -30.35 -7.62 7.85
C LEU A 538 -29.37 -6.73 7.06
N GLU A 539 -28.47 -6.04 7.76
CA GLU A 539 -27.42 -5.22 7.13
C GLU A 539 -26.45 -6.09 6.32
N LEU A 540 -26.09 -7.28 6.82
CA LEU A 540 -25.21 -8.21 6.12
C LEU A 540 -25.86 -8.72 4.82
N GLU A 541 -27.15 -9.09 4.87
CA GLU A 541 -27.91 -9.48 3.68
C GLU A 541 -28.11 -8.33 2.69
N ASP A 542 -28.25 -7.09 3.18
CA ASP A 542 -28.33 -5.92 2.32
C ASP A 542 -26.99 -5.65 1.61
N ILE A 543 -25.88 -5.69 2.34
CA ILE A 543 -24.53 -5.55 1.79
C ILE A 543 -24.26 -6.65 0.76
N ARG A 544 -24.53 -7.92 1.10
CA ARG A 544 -24.38 -9.07 0.20
C ARG A 544 -25.05 -8.84 -1.14
N ARG A 545 -26.31 -8.43 -1.13
CA ARG A 545 -27.10 -8.14 -2.34
C ARG A 545 -26.63 -6.90 -3.07
N THR A 546 -26.30 -5.83 -2.35
CA THR A 546 -25.88 -4.54 -2.91
C THR A 546 -24.63 -4.65 -3.77
N TYR A 547 -23.67 -5.47 -3.33
CA TYR A 547 -22.40 -5.68 -4.02
C TYR A 547 -22.41 -6.94 -4.91
N ASN A 548 -23.57 -7.55 -5.18
CA ASN A 548 -23.70 -8.77 -6.00
C ASN A 548 -22.73 -9.89 -5.59
N LEU A 549 -22.52 -10.11 -4.28
CA LEU A 549 -21.52 -11.06 -3.81
C LEU A 549 -21.93 -12.52 -4.08
N ASP A 550 -23.21 -12.79 -4.28
CA ASP A 550 -23.73 -14.07 -4.78
C ASP A 550 -23.59 -14.22 -6.30
N GLY A 551 -22.92 -13.28 -6.96
CA GLY A 551 -22.81 -13.21 -8.40
C GLY A 551 -24.04 -12.59 -9.06
N GLY A 552 -23.94 -12.38 -10.37
CA GLY A 552 -25.00 -11.72 -11.14
C GLY A 552 -24.97 -10.20 -11.00
N THR A 553 -26.12 -9.55 -11.23
CA THR A 553 -26.18 -8.11 -11.49
C THR A 553 -27.43 -7.42 -10.90
N ASN A 554 -28.05 -8.02 -9.89
CA ASN A 554 -29.38 -7.59 -9.39
C ASN A 554 -29.32 -6.57 -8.24
N GLY A 555 -28.12 -6.25 -7.74
CA GLY A 555 -27.90 -5.33 -6.63
C GLY A 555 -28.32 -3.89 -6.95
N TYR A 556 -28.35 -3.53 -8.23
CA TYR A 556 -28.78 -2.23 -8.72
C TYR A 556 -29.11 -2.30 -10.22
N PRO A 557 -30.05 -1.47 -10.71
CA PRO A 557 -30.32 -1.37 -12.14
C PRO A 557 -29.19 -0.63 -12.87
N PHE A 558 -28.92 -1.03 -14.11
CA PHE A 558 -27.97 -0.36 -14.98
C PHE A 558 -28.35 -0.57 -16.45
N ASN A 559 -27.82 0.28 -17.33
CA ASN A 559 -27.94 0.18 -18.77
C ASN A 559 -26.63 0.66 -19.42
N ILE A 560 -25.99 -0.18 -20.22
CA ILE A 560 -24.73 0.17 -20.92
C ILE A 560 -25.04 0.51 -22.37
N SER A 561 -24.71 1.74 -22.77
CA SER A 561 -24.86 2.21 -24.14
C SER A 561 -23.56 2.08 -24.96
N VAL A 562 -22.39 2.18 -24.31
CA VAL A 562 -21.07 1.97 -24.93
C VAL A 562 -20.20 1.11 -24.02
N GLY A 563 -19.50 0.14 -24.60
CA GLY A 563 -18.73 -0.87 -23.88
C GLY A 563 -19.53 -2.15 -23.62
N LYS A 564 -19.01 -3.02 -22.74
CA LYS A 564 -19.63 -4.29 -22.36
C LYS A 564 -19.42 -4.58 -20.87
N LEU A 565 -20.47 -4.96 -20.15
CA LEU A 565 -20.34 -5.47 -18.79
C LEU A 565 -19.51 -6.77 -18.81
N GLU A 566 -18.45 -6.83 -18.01
CA GLU A 566 -17.70 -8.07 -17.78
C GLU A 566 -18.03 -8.70 -16.43
N ASP A 567 -18.18 -7.88 -15.40
CA ASP A 567 -18.43 -8.32 -14.03
C ASP A 567 -19.18 -7.21 -13.27
N ALA A 568 -20.02 -7.58 -12.31
CA ALA A 568 -20.69 -6.65 -11.40
C ALA A 568 -20.55 -7.07 -9.93
N GLU A 569 -19.79 -8.14 -9.66
CA GLU A 569 -19.47 -8.60 -8.33
C GLU A 569 -18.43 -7.66 -7.69
N PHE A 570 -18.87 -6.98 -6.63
CA PHE A 570 -18.16 -5.89 -5.94
C PHE A 570 -17.84 -4.67 -6.82
N PHE A 571 -17.00 -4.83 -7.84
CA PHE A 571 -16.73 -3.82 -8.86
C PHE A 571 -17.77 -3.87 -9.97
N PHE A 572 -18.29 -2.71 -10.36
CA PHE A 572 -18.95 -2.58 -11.66
C PHE A 572 -17.88 -2.50 -12.76
N THR A 573 -17.61 -3.64 -13.39
CA THR A 573 -16.53 -3.80 -14.36
C THR A 573 -17.06 -3.74 -15.79
N VAL A 574 -16.65 -2.70 -16.52
CA VAL A 574 -17.00 -2.51 -17.93
C VAL A 574 -15.74 -2.57 -18.77
N LYS A 575 -15.77 -3.36 -19.83
CA LYS A 575 -14.79 -3.28 -20.91
C LYS A 575 -15.18 -2.15 -21.85
N ALA A 576 -14.31 -1.16 -21.95
CA ALA A 576 -14.45 -0.05 -22.86
C ALA A 576 -14.46 -0.53 -24.32
N LYS A 577 -15.18 0.20 -25.16
CA LYS A 577 -15.15 0.06 -26.62
C LYS A 577 -14.51 1.32 -27.16
N ASP A 578 -13.49 1.18 -28.00
CA ASP A 578 -12.75 2.32 -28.58
C ASP A 578 -12.25 3.30 -27.50
N ASN A 579 -11.72 2.74 -26.41
CA ASN A 579 -11.24 3.46 -25.22
C ASN A 579 -12.31 4.25 -24.43
N GLU A 580 -13.62 4.01 -24.65
CA GLU A 580 -14.67 4.64 -23.85
C GLU A 580 -15.75 3.66 -23.33
N ALA A 581 -16.41 4.04 -22.24
CA ALA A 581 -17.57 3.36 -21.67
C ALA A 581 -18.65 4.38 -21.28
N VAL A 582 -19.91 4.07 -21.62
CA VAL A 582 -21.07 4.93 -21.30
C VAL A 582 -22.19 4.09 -20.74
N PHE A 583 -22.71 4.48 -19.57
CA PHE A 583 -23.74 3.73 -18.88
C PHE A 583 -24.57 4.58 -17.91
N ASP A 584 -25.81 4.16 -17.71
CA ASP A 584 -26.70 4.62 -16.65
C ASP A 584 -26.68 3.59 -15.50
N ILE A 585 -26.69 4.04 -14.25
CA ILE A 585 -26.64 3.14 -13.09
C ILE A 585 -27.35 3.72 -11.86
N GLY A 586 -27.95 2.85 -11.04
CA GLY A 586 -28.69 3.22 -9.83
C GLY A 586 -30.19 3.49 -10.06
N PRO A 587 -30.96 3.70 -8.98
CA PRO A 587 -30.49 4.07 -7.66
C PRO A 587 -30.21 2.88 -6.73
N ARG A 588 -29.22 2.99 -5.85
CA ARG A 588 -28.96 2.07 -4.73
C ARG A 588 -28.27 2.77 -3.57
N ARG A 589 -28.77 2.55 -2.36
CA ARG A 589 -28.12 2.99 -1.13
C ARG A 589 -26.98 2.03 -0.78
N MET A 590 -25.80 2.56 -0.45
CA MET A 590 -24.60 1.76 -0.20
C MET A 590 -23.83 2.29 1.02
N ILE A 591 -22.97 1.45 1.61
CA ILE A 591 -22.11 1.84 2.73
C ILE A 591 -20.89 2.66 2.29
N CYS A 592 -20.34 2.34 1.12
CA CYS A 592 -19.34 3.12 0.39
C CYS A 592 -19.91 3.42 -1.00
N ASP A 593 -19.38 4.42 -1.69
CA ASP A 593 -19.74 4.67 -3.09
C ASP A 593 -19.33 3.47 -3.96
N LEU A 594 -20.13 3.17 -4.99
CA LEU A 594 -19.90 2.02 -5.87
C LEU A 594 -18.54 2.16 -6.54
N ALA A 595 -17.75 1.09 -6.49
CA ALA A 595 -16.45 1.05 -7.11
C ALA A 595 -16.56 0.59 -8.57
N PHE A 596 -15.87 1.30 -9.46
CA PHE A 596 -15.86 1.05 -10.90
C PHE A 596 -14.48 0.58 -11.34
N ARG A 597 -14.47 -0.34 -12.31
CA ARG A 597 -13.27 -0.86 -12.98
C ARG A 597 -13.51 -0.80 -14.48
N ILE A 598 -12.96 0.21 -15.17
CA ILE A 598 -13.16 0.38 -16.61
C ILE A 598 -11.91 -0.08 -17.33
N LYS A 599 -11.97 -1.25 -17.97
CA LYS A 599 -10.83 -1.87 -18.65
C LYS A 599 -10.73 -1.42 -20.10
N GLY A 600 -9.51 -1.37 -20.63
CA GLY A 600 -9.26 -1.01 -22.02
C GLY A 600 -9.32 0.50 -22.25
N ILE A 601 -8.99 1.28 -21.22
CA ILE A 601 -8.73 2.72 -21.33
C ILE A 601 -7.25 2.89 -21.68
N GLU A 602 -6.95 3.79 -22.61
CA GLU A 602 -5.58 4.10 -23.02
C GLU A 602 -4.97 5.13 -22.06
N ASP A 603 -3.84 4.79 -21.44
CA ASP A 603 -3.07 5.76 -20.67
C ASP A 603 -2.29 6.69 -21.60
N ASN A 604 -2.93 7.80 -22.01
CA ASN A 604 -2.29 8.91 -22.70
C ASN A 604 -1.87 10.04 -21.74
N GLY A 605 -1.83 9.76 -20.43
CA GLY A 605 -1.44 10.68 -19.37
C GLY A 605 -2.55 11.07 -18.39
N CYS A 606 -3.80 10.67 -18.60
CA CYS A 606 -4.86 10.64 -17.60
C CYS A 606 -6.10 9.91 -18.13
N ALA A 607 -6.88 9.27 -17.25
CA ALA A 607 -8.26 8.87 -17.52
C ALA A 607 -9.24 9.91 -16.95
N ALA A 608 -10.43 10.03 -17.54
CA ALA A 608 -11.45 10.96 -17.08
C ALA A 608 -12.83 10.31 -16.99
N VAL A 609 -13.61 10.83 -16.05
CA VAL A 609 -15.00 10.42 -15.81
C VAL A 609 -15.88 11.66 -15.85
N TYR A 610 -16.96 11.59 -16.62
CA TYR A 610 -18.02 12.58 -16.60
C TYR A 610 -19.26 11.99 -15.93
N ASN A 611 -19.64 12.56 -14.79
CA ASN A 611 -20.92 12.28 -14.13
C ASN A 611 -21.89 13.43 -14.44
N HIS A 612 -23.03 13.13 -15.05
CA HIS A 612 -24.04 14.13 -15.41
C HIS A 612 -24.56 14.93 -14.20
N SER A 613 -24.51 14.36 -12.99
CA SER A 613 -24.87 15.06 -11.76
C SER A 613 -23.85 16.13 -11.37
N ALA A 614 -22.57 15.89 -11.61
CA ALA A 614 -21.48 16.83 -11.31
C ALA A 614 -21.34 17.92 -12.39
N LYS A 615 -21.70 17.61 -13.65
CA LYS A 615 -21.63 18.50 -14.82
C LYS A 615 -20.21 18.92 -15.23
N TYR A 616 -19.18 18.16 -14.87
CA TYR A 616 -17.80 18.33 -15.35
C TYR A 616 -17.03 17.01 -15.35
N PHE A 617 -15.88 16.98 -16.04
CA PHE A 617 -14.94 15.86 -16.02
C PHE A 617 -14.10 15.86 -14.75
N ARG A 618 -14.00 14.70 -14.11
CA ARG A 618 -13.05 14.40 -13.04
C ARG A 618 -11.95 13.51 -13.61
N PHE A 619 -10.70 13.83 -13.32
CA PHE A 619 -9.58 12.94 -13.67
C PHE A 619 -9.48 11.83 -12.64
N VAL A 620 -9.32 10.59 -13.09
CA VAL A 620 -9.29 9.39 -12.25
C VAL A 620 -8.03 8.59 -12.54
N ALA A 621 -7.56 7.88 -11.52
CA ALA A 621 -6.37 7.08 -11.65
C ALA A 621 -6.58 5.91 -12.61
N ASP A 622 -5.53 5.62 -13.36
CA ASP A 622 -5.40 4.43 -14.17
C ASP A 622 -4.22 3.57 -13.67
N ALA A 623 -4.37 2.25 -13.80
CA ALA A 623 -3.30 1.29 -13.65
C ALA A 623 -3.58 0.11 -14.58
N ASP A 624 -2.58 -0.31 -15.35
CA ASP A 624 -2.66 -1.46 -16.28
C ASP A 624 -3.82 -1.32 -17.28
N ASN A 625 -3.94 -0.17 -17.95
CA ASN A 625 -5.01 0.16 -18.91
C ASN A 625 -6.43 0.03 -18.32
N THR A 626 -6.55 0.27 -17.01
CA THR A 626 -7.80 0.18 -16.27
C THR A 626 -7.98 1.41 -15.41
N ALA A 627 -9.08 2.14 -15.63
CA ALA A 627 -9.46 3.27 -14.79
C ALA A 627 -10.22 2.77 -13.55
N TYR A 628 -9.85 3.29 -12.38
CA TYR A 628 -10.47 2.95 -11.10
C TYR A 628 -11.02 4.20 -10.43
N PHE A 629 -12.30 4.16 -10.06
CA PHE A 629 -12.94 5.27 -9.37
C PHE A 629 -14.16 4.83 -8.56
N GLN A 630 -14.71 5.76 -7.77
CA GLN A 630 -15.96 5.57 -7.04
C GLN A 630 -16.99 6.65 -7.40
N GLU A 631 -18.26 6.27 -7.49
CA GLU A 631 -19.39 7.20 -7.66
C GLU A 631 -20.57 6.81 -6.78
N SER A 632 -21.25 7.83 -6.23
CA SER A 632 -22.50 7.61 -5.52
C SER A 632 -23.61 7.31 -6.52
N ILE A 633 -24.25 6.16 -6.35
CA ILE A 633 -25.41 5.74 -7.13
C ILE A 633 -26.70 5.80 -6.31
N GLU A 634 -26.75 6.55 -5.20
CA GLU A 634 -28.00 6.70 -4.42
C GLU A 634 -29.13 7.34 -5.22
N LYS A 635 -28.76 8.09 -6.25
CA LYS A 635 -29.63 8.58 -7.32
C LYS A 635 -29.16 7.95 -8.63
N PRO A 636 -30.04 7.81 -9.63
CA PRO A 636 -29.60 7.42 -10.97
C PRO A 636 -28.54 8.38 -11.49
N VAL A 637 -27.43 7.85 -11.98
CA VAL A 637 -26.35 8.63 -12.58
C VAL A 637 -26.04 8.14 -13.98
N LYS A 638 -25.68 9.07 -14.86
CA LYS A 638 -25.15 8.79 -16.19
C LYS A 638 -23.66 9.04 -16.17
N ILE A 639 -22.89 8.05 -16.58
CA ILE A 639 -21.44 8.07 -16.54
C ILE A 639 -20.90 7.87 -17.95
N TRP A 640 -19.95 8.72 -18.34
CA TRP A 640 -18.98 8.46 -19.40
C TRP A 640 -17.61 8.29 -18.73
N ALA A 641 -16.82 7.32 -19.16
CA ALA A 641 -15.44 7.11 -18.73
C ALA A 641 -14.57 6.83 -19.97
N GLY A 642 -13.41 7.49 -20.05
CA GLY A 642 -12.53 7.44 -21.22
C GLY A 642 -11.12 7.96 -20.95
#